data_AF-A0A962G453-F1
#
_entry.id   AF-A0A962G453-F1
#
_cell.length_a   1.000
_cell.length_b   1.000
_cell.length_c   1.000
_cell.angle_alpha   90.00
_cell.angle_beta   90.00
_cell.angle_gamma   90.00
#
_symmetry.space_group_name_H-M   'P 1'
#
loop_
_entity.id
_entity.type
_entity.pdbx_description
1 polymer ?
#
loop_
_entity_poly.entity_id
_entity_poly.type
_entity_poly.pdbx_seq_one_letter_code
_entity_poly.pdbx_strand_id
1 'polypeptide(L)'
;MALPNGNFVVTDRKFFNYAGAVYLYTADGVLVSSLTGSNTMDQVGSTITVLESGNFVVGSPYWNNGMGAATFVNANTGLAGQVSSTNSLVGGTAGDNVGYVTALANGHYVVSGPNWHNSANISVGAVTWANGTTGLSGTATAANSLVGATAGDEIGRLVTALPNGNYVVQSPLWHLGSISVGAVTWVDGSGPTAATVSTSNSLHGSSDGDRLGNYGITILANGNYVVASPNWKNGSVLNAGAATWAQGTAPIIGAVSPSNSLVGTQPDDSVGMGIGVVPLSNGNYVVGSRLWDNGSLVDAGAATWANGTTGISGTISVSNSLIGSNSDATVGAWVTALTNGNYVVGSPRWSDGSASVGAATWVDGTTGAVGVITAAHSIVGAAAGDGQYSSAIALSNGNYVVANPSWRNGMAFNAGAATWGDGSTGTQLVVSAANSLVGTTANDKVGNSLVALANGNYVVVSADWDNGSTVNAGATTWANGNGGMVGAVSPVNSLIGTDPNDMVGRGRAIALTNGNYVVVSDFWNGGMTRRGAITLADGMTGTTGTISILNSLVGSASNDLETVEVFPTIDGSYLVHAPRWNDGASLHVGAAIFGVGHGGTIGPITDVNSVRGTVAEGGPDMRIAYDPTRSSMIVGQPRANIVSIFTGRIFADGFE
;
A
#
# COMPACT_ATOMS: atom_id res chain seq x y z
N MET A 1 -16.88 3.64 -14.19
CA MET A 1 -16.84 3.61 -12.72
C MET A 1 -18.28 3.55 -12.21
N ALA A 2 -18.63 2.59 -11.36
CA ALA A 2 -19.95 2.53 -10.73
C ALA A 2 -20.03 3.52 -9.55
N LEU A 3 -21.22 4.09 -9.35
CA LEU A 3 -21.54 5.01 -8.26
C LEU A 3 -22.36 4.29 -7.17
N PRO A 4 -22.38 4.78 -5.92
CA PRO A 4 -23.13 4.14 -4.82
C PRO A 4 -24.64 3.97 -5.07
N ASN A 5 -25.24 4.80 -5.92
CA ASN A 5 -26.65 4.71 -6.29
C ASN A 5 -26.93 3.69 -7.43
N GLY A 6 -25.92 2.94 -7.89
CA GLY A 6 -26.04 1.99 -8.99
C GLY A 6 -25.88 2.58 -10.39
N ASN A 7 -25.87 3.91 -10.53
CA ASN A 7 -25.51 4.57 -11.79
C ASN A 7 -24.03 4.38 -12.08
N PHE A 8 -23.59 4.69 -13.30
CA PHE A 8 -22.18 4.62 -13.65
C PHE A 8 -21.72 5.76 -14.54
N VAL A 9 -20.45 6.13 -14.35
CA VAL A 9 -19.76 7.20 -15.08
C VAL A 9 -18.75 6.59 -16.06
N VAL A 10 -18.76 7.08 -17.29
CA VAL A 10 -17.80 6.73 -18.34
C VAL A 10 -17.06 7.99 -18.76
N THR A 11 -15.73 7.92 -18.83
CA THR A 11 -14.89 9.04 -19.30
C THR A 11 -14.24 8.67 -20.64
N ASP A 12 -14.22 9.64 -21.56
CA ASP A 12 -13.45 9.58 -22.80
C ASP A 12 -12.61 10.84 -22.91
N ARG A 13 -11.38 10.79 -22.37
CA ARG A 13 -10.44 11.91 -22.38
C ARG A 13 -9.95 12.28 -23.80
N LYS A 14 -10.08 11.37 -24.77
CA LYS A 14 -9.61 11.58 -26.16
C LYS A 14 -10.70 12.11 -27.08
N PHE A 15 -11.95 12.15 -26.59
CA PHE A 15 -13.09 12.68 -27.31
C PHE A 15 -12.75 13.98 -28.03
N PHE A 16 -13.02 14.02 -29.34
CA PHE A 16 -12.87 15.17 -30.22
C PHE A 16 -11.55 15.93 -30.06
N ASN A 17 -10.43 15.29 -30.44
CA ASN A 17 -9.08 15.85 -30.31
C ASN A 17 -8.75 16.26 -28.87
N TYR A 18 -8.99 15.35 -27.93
CA TYR A 18 -8.72 15.55 -26.52
C TYR A 18 -9.51 16.70 -25.87
N ALA A 19 -10.65 17.11 -26.42
CA ALA A 19 -11.60 17.95 -25.68
C ALA A 19 -12.08 17.24 -24.41
N GLY A 20 -12.24 15.92 -24.49
CA GLY A 20 -12.67 15.09 -23.38
C GLY A 20 -14.18 15.14 -23.16
N ALA A 21 -14.73 14.04 -22.66
CA ALA A 21 -16.14 13.91 -22.33
C ALA A 21 -16.35 13.00 -21.12
N VAL A 22 -17.40 13.29 -20.37
CA VAL A 22 -17.90 12.48 -19.25
C VAL A 22 -19.37 12.21 -19.47
N TYR A 23 -19.75 10.94 -19.37
CA TYR A 23 -21.11 10.47 -19.54
C TYR A 23 -21.59 9.83 -18.25
N LEU A 24 -22.78 10.21 -17.80
CA LEU A 24 -23.48 9.57 -16.69
C LEU A 24 -24.59 8.70 -17.25
N TYR A 25 -24.65 7.45 -16.83
CA TYR A 25 -25.68 6.49 -17.21
C TYR A 25 -26.40 5.97 -15.97
N THR A 26 -27.69 5.67 -16.13
CA THR A 26 -28.47 4.89 -15.15
C THR A 26 -27.94 3.47 -15.03
N ALA A 27 -28.31 2.77 -13.95
CA ALA A 27 -27.98 1.35 -13.76
C ALA A 27 -28.36 0.46 -14.97
N ASP A 28 -29.46 0.79 -15.66
CA ASP A 28 -29.95 0.06 -16.84
C ASP A 28 -29.32 0.51 -18.17
N GLY A 29 -28.30 1.39 -18.12
CA GLY A 29 -27.55 1.83 -19.30
C GLY A 29 -28.19 2.97 -20.10
N VAL A 30 -29.23 3.62 -19.58
CA VAL A 30 -29.80 4.84 -20.20
C VAL A 30 -28.92 6.05 -19.89
N LEU A 31 -28.53 6.82 -20.92
CA LEU A 31 -27.76 8.05 -20.77
C LEU A 31 -28.57 9.10 -20.00
N VAL A 32 -28.00 9.60 -18.90
CA VAL A 32 -28.56 10.68 -18.07
C VAL A 32 -28.06 12.03 -18.53
N SER A 33 -26.74 12.19 -18.69
CA SER A 33 -26.13 13.45 -19.10
C SER A 33 -24.75 13.27 -19.73
N SER A 34 -24.31 14.27 -20.49
CA SER A 34 -22.95 14.36 -21.04
C SER A 34 -22.34 15.74 -20.78
N LEU A 35 -21.14 15.76 -20.21
CA LEU A 35 -20.32 16.95 -19.99
C LEU A 35 -19.09 16.88 -20.91
N THR A 36 -18.78 17.94 -21.66
CA THR A 36 -17.65 17.94 -22.62
C THR A 36 -16.72 19.14 -22.42
N GLY A 37 -15.51 19.03 -22.96
CA GLY A 37 -14.65 20.18 -23.21
C GLY A 37 -15.25 21.16 -24.22
N SER A 38 -14.81 22.41 -24.14
CA SER A 38 -15.13 23.48 -25.08
C SER A 38 -14.09 23.61 -26.20
N ASN A 39 -12.85 23.19 -25.94
CA ASN A 39 -11.71 23.30 -26.85
C ASN A 39 -10.97 21.97 -26.98
N THR A 40 -10.11 21.86 -27.99
CA THR A 40 -9.15 20.75 -28.09
C THR A 40 -8.19 20.75 -26.90
N MET A 41 -7.72 19.57 -26.49
CA MET A 41 -6.80 19.38 -25.36
C MET A 41 -7.33 19.74 -23.97
N ASP A 42 -8.61 20.12 -23.82
CA ASP A 42 -9.22 20.37 -22.51
C ASP A 42 -9.18 19.14 -21.58
N GLN A 43 -9.26 17.95 -22.16
CA GLN A 43 -9.16 16.66 -21.48
C GLN A 43 -10.14 16.55 -20.30
N VAL A 44 -11.38 17.01 -20.50
CA VAL A 44 -12.46 16.91 -19.52
C VAL A 44 -12.66 15.45 -19.11
N GLY A 45 -12.78 15.21 -17.80
CA GLY A 45 -12.83 13.84 -17.26
C GLY A 45 -11.46 13.21 -17.03
N SER A 46 -10.43 14.03 -16.80
CA SER A 46 -9.09 13.54 -16.44
C SER A 46 -9.09 12.76 -15.14
N THR A 47 -9.91 13.18 -14.17
CA THR A 47 -10.19 12.43 -12.93
C THR A 47 -11.69 12.48 -12.61
N ILE A 48 -12.17 11.46 -11.90
CA ILE A 48 -13.48 11.48 -11.26
C ILE A 48 -13.28 11.17 -9.77
N THR A 49 -13.76 12.07 -8.91
CA THR A 49 -13.75 11.89 -7.46
C THR A 49 -15.18 11.69 -6.98
N VAL A 50 -15.49 10.52 -6.42
CA VAL A 50 -16.80 10.23 -5.82
C VAL A 50 -16.81 10.75 -4.38
N LEU A 51 -17.88 11.45 -4.01
CA LEU A 51 -18.11 11.97 -2.67
C LEU A 51 -18.95 10.98 -1.85
N GLU A 52 -18.94 11.11 -0.53
CA GLU A 52 -19.75 10.26 0.36
C GLU A 52 -21.25 10.31 0.07
N SER A 53 -21.74 11.45 -0.44
CA SER A 53 -23.13 11.61 -0.88
C SER A 53 -23.50 10.77 -2.11
N GLY A 54 -22.52 10.14 -2.77
CA GLY A 54 -22.65 9.44 -4.04
C GLY A 54 -22.56 10.37 -5.27
N ASN A 55 -22.63 11.70 -5.08
CA ASN A 55 -22.29 12.67 -6.11
C ASN A 55 -20.81 12.57 -6.49
N PHE A 56 -20.42 13.19 -7.61
CA PHE A 56 -19.03 13.16 -8.05
C PHE A 56 -18.56 14.49 -8.60
N VAL A 57 -17.25 14.67 -8.61
CA VAL A 57 -16.58 15.84 -9.16
C VAL A 57 -15.71 15.41 -10.32
N VAL A 58 -15.83 16.11 -11.44
CA VAL A 58 -15.03 15.94 -12.64
C VAL A 58 -13.83 16.87 -12.57
N GLY A 59 -12.62 16.31 -12.40
CA GLY A 59 -11.38 17.07 -12.42
C GLY A 59 -10.82 17.18 -13.85
N SER A 60 -10.55 18.41 -14.28
CA SER A 60 -10.11 18.73 -15.65
C SER A 60 -8.99 19.78 -15.63
N PRO A 61 -7.81 19.48 -15.05
CA PRO A 61 -6.74 20.47 -14.84
C PRO A 61 -6.12 21.04 -16.13
N TYR A 62 -6.41 20.44 -17.29
CA TYR A 62 -5.92 20.90 -18.59
C TYR A 62 -6.92 21.76 -19.37
N TRP A 63 -8.13 21.94 -18.84
CA TRP A 63 -9.18 22.72 -19.49
C TRP A 63 -8.72 24.14 -19.82
N ASN A 64 -9.02 24.59 -21.03
CA ASN A 64 -8.74 25.92 -21.57
C ASN A 64 -7.26 26.34 -21.43
N ASN A 65 -6.36 25.61 -22.08
CA ASN A 65 -4.90 25.79 -22.00
C ASN A 65 -4.37 25.68 -20.55
N GLY A 66 -4.94 24.76 -19.77
CA GLY A 66 -4.51 24.53 -18.40
C GLY A 66 -4.94 25.61 -17.41
N MET A 67 -5.95 26.44 -17.70
CA MET A 67 -6.66 27.16 -16.62
C MET A 67 -7.22 26.15 -15.61
N GLY A 68 -7.72 25.04 -16.15
CA GLY A 68 -8.24 23.93 -15.38
C GLY A 68 -9.65 24.19 -14.83
N ALA A 69 -10.37 23.10 -14.54
CA ALA A 69 -11.70 23.12 -13.98
C ALA A 69 -11.96 21.96 -13.01
N ALA A 70 -12.81 22.20 -12.01
CA ALA A 70 -13.50 21.18 -11.22
C ALA A 70 -15.03 21.37 -11.33
N THR A 71 -15.71 20.36 -11.83
CA THR A 71 -17.17 20.41 -12.10
C THR A 71 -17.89 19.44 -11.17
N PHE A 72 -18.75 19.96 -10.29
CA PHE A 72 -19.63 19.12 -9.48
C PHE A 72 -20.78 18.56 -10.33
N VAL A 73 -21.08 17.27 -10.16
CA VAL A 73 -22.16 16.59 -10.87
C VAL A 73 -23.01 15.79 -9.88
N ASN A 74 -24.31 16.07 -9.89
CA ASN A 74 -25.27 15.29 -9.13
C ASN A 74 -25.42 13.89 -9.77
N ALA A 75 -25.26 12.84 -8.98
CA ALA A 75 -25.25 11.46 -9.49
C ALA A 75 -26.61 10.96 -10.02
N ASN A 76 -27.70 11.66 -9.71
CA ASN A 76 -29.05 11.29 -10.15
C ASN A 76 -29.50 12.13 -11.35
N THR A 77 -29.30 13.45 -11.30
CA THR A 77 -29.78 14.36 -12.36
C THR A 77 -28.73 14.64 -13.43
N GLY A 78 -27.45 14.38 -13.14
CA GLY A 78 -26.35 14.69 -14.03
C GLY A 78 -26.12 16.19 -14.22
N LEU A 79 -25.27 16.49 -15.21
CA LEU A 79 -25.00 17.83 -15.71
C LEU A 79 -24.68 17.72 -17.20
N ALA A 80 -25.41 18.47 -18.04
CA ALA A 80 -25.24 18.45 -19.49
C ALA A 80 -24.66 19.77 -20.01
N GLY A 81 -23.78 19.67 -21.01
CA GLY A 81 -23.21 20.82 -21.71
C GLY A 81 -21.69 20.86 -21.68
N GLN A 82 -21.12 22.04 -21.94
CA GLN A 82 -19.68 22.26 -21.90
C GLN A 82 -19.24 22.78 -20.52
N VAL A 83 -18.01 22.43 -20.13
CA VAL A 83 -17.34 23.03 -18.96
C VAL A 83 -17.18 24.54 -19.15
N SER A 84 -17.54 25.32 -18.13
CA SER A 84 -17.37 26.77 -18.09
C SER A 84 -17.32 27.28 -16.64
N SER A 85 -17.02 28.56 -16.45
CA SER A 85 -17.08 29.20 -15.12
C SER A 85 -18.49 29.29 -14.53
N THR A 86 -19.56 29.02 -15.29
CA THR A 86 -20.94 29.07 -14.77
C THR A 86 -21.37 27.76 -14.12
N ASN A 87 -20.67 26.66 -14.39
CA ASN A 87 -20.97 25.35 -13.83
C ASN A 87 -19.77 24.68 -13.12
N SER A 88 -18.59 25.29 -13.20
CA SER A 88 -17.36 24.75 -12.67
C SER A 88 -16.57 25.82 -11.92
N LEU A 89 -15.80 25.40 -10.93
CA LEU A 89 -14.71 26.20 -10.39
C LEU A 89 -13.56 26.13 -11.39
N VAL A 90 -13.09 27.26 -11.90
CA VAL A 90 -12.03 27.35 -12.91
C VAL A 90 -10.87 28.23 -12.46
N GLY A 91 -9.70 28.02 -13.06
CA GLY A 91 -8.61 28.99 -12.99
C GLY A 91 -8.97 30.33 -13.64
N GLY A 92 -8.20 31.38 -13.33
CA GLY A 92 -8.31 32.69 -13.96
C GLY A 92 -7.34 32.89 -15.12
N THR A 93 -6.24 32.14 -15.13
CA THR A 93 -5.12 32.28 -16.07
C THR A 93 -4.69 30.93 -16.64
N ALA A 94 -4.26 30.90 -17.90
CA ALA A 94 -3.70 29.70 -18.51
C ALA A 94 -2.52 29.16 -17.68
N GLY A 95 -2.50 27.86 -17.46
CA GLY A 95 -1.50 27.19 -16.60
C GLY A 95 -1.81 27.16 -15.10
N ASP A 96 -2.92 27.73 -14.62
CA ASP A 96 -3.32 27.64 -13.20
C ASP A 96 -3.50 26.19 -12.71
N ASN A 97 -3.91 25.30 -13.62
CA ASN A 97 -4.19 23.89 -13.40
C ASN A 97 -5.13 23.61 -12.22
N VAL A 98 -6.17 24.44 -12.04
CA VAL A 98 -7.26 24.17 -11.08
C VAL A 98 -7.98 22.88 -11.48
N GLY A 99 -8.24 21.97 -10.55
CA GLY A 99 -9.02 20.76 -10.88
C GLY A 99 -8.53 19.46 -10.24
N TYR A 100 -7.53 19.54 -9.37
CA TYR A 100 -7.15 18.41 -8.52
C TYR A 100 -8.09 18.37 -7.32
N VAL A 101 -8.85 17.29 -7.16
CA VAL A 101 -9.96 17.24 -6.19
C VAL A 101 -9.66 16.23 -5.08
N THR A 102 -9.76 16.68 -3.83
CA THR A 102 -9.71 15.84 -2.64
C THR A 102 -11.10 15.83 -1.98
N ALA A 103 -11.71 14.65 -1.88
CA ALA A 103 -12.95 14.46 -1.11
C ALA A 103 -12.64 14.48 0.39
N LEU A 104 -13.55 15.08 1.18
CA LEU A 104 -13.46 15.16 2.63
C LEU A 104 -14.45 14.18 3.27
N ALA A 105 -14.11 13.68 4.46
CA ALA A 105 -14.92 12.72 5.24
C ALA A 105 -16.23 13.31 5.82
N ASN A 106 -16.50 14.59 5.58
CA ASN A 106 -17.78 15.23 5.92
C ASN A 106 -18.67 15.44 4.69
N GLY A 107 -18.34 14.78 3.57
CA GLY A 107 -19.07 14.87 2.30
C GLY A 107 -18.77 16.11 1.46
N HIS A 108 -17.91 17.04 1.91
CA HIS A 108 -17.44 18.17 1.12
C HIS A 108 -16.19 17.82 0.30
N TYR A 109 -15.66 18.77 -0.46
CA TYR A 109 -14.43 18.57 -1.22
C TYR A 109 -13.62 19.86 -1.33
N VAL A 110 -12.34 19.71 -1.63
CA VAL A 110 -11.43 20.82 -1.91
C VAL A 110 -10.80 20.64 -3.28
N VAL A 111 -10.54 21.75 -3.95
CA VAL A 111 -9.96 21.81 -5.29
C VAL A 111 -8.63 22.54 -5.21
N SER A 112 -7.56 21.85 -5.58
CA SER A 112 -6.23 22.43 -5.70
C SER A 112 -5.95 22.87 -7.14
N GLY A 113 -5.26 24.00 -7.25
CA GLY A 113 -4.54 24.47 -8.43
C GLY A 113 -3.14 24.89 -7.99
N PRO A 114 -2.18 23.96 -7.87
CA PRO A 114 -0.84 24.29 -7.33
C PRO A 114 -0.09 25.29 -8.20
N ASN A 115 -0.42 25.39 -9.49
CA ASN A 115 0.19 26.33 -10.42
C ASN A 115 -0.59 27.65 -10.54
N TRP A 116 -1.62 27.85 -9.71
CA TRP A 116 -2.48 29.03 -9.78
C TRP A 116 -1.69 30.33 -9.61
N HIS A 117 -1.99 31.30 -10.48
CA HIS A 117 -1.37 32.61 -10.54
C HIS A 117 -2.23 33.62 -9.77
N ASN A 118 -1.60 34.45 -8.93
CA ASN A 118 -2.27 35.63 -8.40
C ASN A 118 -2.00 36.84 -9.32
N SER A 119 -2.50 38.02 -8.94
CA SER A 119 -2.33 39.23 -9.76
C SER A 119 -0.89 39.72 -9.90
N ALA A 120 0.04 39.22 -9.07
CA ALA A 120 1.43 39.69 -9.00
C ALA A 120 2.48 38.62 -9.33
N ASN A 121 2.18 37.34 -9.07
CA ASN A 121 3.13 36.25 -9.01
C ASN A 121 2.59 35.00 -9.69
N ILE A 122 3.49 34.29 -10.36
CA ILE A 122 3.20 33.03 -11.05
C ILE A 122 3.28 31.85 -10.09
N SER A 123 2.41 30.85 -10.28
CA SER A 123 2.46 29.57 -9.54
C SER A 123 2.56 29.72 -8.01
N VAL A 124 1.77 30.65 -7.45
CA VAL A 124 1.65 30.77 -5.99
C VAL A 124 0.79 29.66 -5.40
N GLY A 125 -0.07 29.05 -6.22
CA GLY A 125 -0.96 27.98 -5.84
C GLY A 125 -2.21 28.44 -5.09
N ALA A 126 -3.25 27.61 -5.16
CA ALA A 126 -4.53 27.84 -4.51
C ALA A 126 -5.20 26.51 -4.10
N VAL A 127 -5.84 26.51 -2.92
CA VAL A 127 -6.76 25.45 -2.47
C VAL A 127 -8.10 26.09 -2.14
N THR A 128 -9.15 25.69 -2.86
CA THR A 128 -10.50 26.22 -2.73
C THR A 128 -11.43 25.15 -2.17
N TRP A 129 -12.11 25.44 -1.07
CA TRP A 129 -13.15 24.56 -0.53
C TRP A 129 -14.45 24.69 -1.32
N ALA A 130 -15.17 23.58 -1.48
CA ALA A 130 -16.46 23.54 -2.14
C ALA A 130 -17.45 22.59 -1.46
N ASN A 131 -18.72 22.97 -1.48
CA ASN A 131 -19.79 22.20 -0.85
C ASN A 131 -20.14 20.98 -1.71
N GLY A 132 -20.00 19.76 -1.16
CA GLY A 132 -20.32 18.52 -1.88
C GLY A 132 -21.80 18.20 -2.13
N THR A 133 -22.71 19.13 -1.83
CA THR A 133 -24.14 19.05 -2.19
C THR A 133 -24.49 20.00 -3.32
N THR A 134 -23.99 21.24 -3.27
CA THR A 134 -24.33 22.29 -4.25
C THR A 134 -23.22 22.57 -5.26
N GLY A 135 -22.01 22.05 -5.01
CA GLY A 135 -20.80 22.41 -5.74
C GLY A 135 -20.34 23.85 -5.48
N LEU A 136 -19.36 24.27 -6.27
CA LEU A 136 -18.89 25.64 -6.38
C LEU A 136 -18.61 25.93 -7.86
N SER A 137 -19.04 27.10 -8.33
CA SER A 137 -18.78 27.60 -9.68
C SER A 137 -18.21 29.01 -9.63
N GLY A 138 -17.48 29.39 -10.68
CA GLY A 138 -16.82 30.69 -10.81
C GLY A 138 -15.30 30.53 -10.88
N THR A 139 -14.57 31.60 -10.58
CA THR A 139 -13.11 31.61 -10.67
C THR A 139 -12.47 31.42 -9.29
N ALA A 140 -11.40 30.62 -9.23
CA ALA A 140 -10.55 30.54 -8.05
C ALA A 140 -9.79 31.86 -7.86
N THR A 141 -9.86 32.44 -6.67
CA THR A 141 -9.24 33.73 -6.33
C THR A 141 -8.67 33.70 -4.91
N ALA A 142 -7.83 34.69 -4.58
CA ALA A 142 -7.38 34.88 -3.20
C ALA A 142 -8.53 35.17 -2.20
N ALA A 143 -9.71 35.58 -2.67
CA ALA A 143 -10.86 35.87 -1.83
C ALA A 143 -11.67 34.64 -1.42
N ASN A 144 -11.44 33.47 -2.05
CA ASN A 144 -12.16 32.22 -1.74
C ASN A 144 -11.22 31.02 -1.53
N SER A 145 -9.91 31.24 -1.51
CA SER A 145 -8.92 30.17 -1.49
C SER A 145 -7.82 30.43 -0.47
N LEU A 146 -7.21 29.34 0.01
CA LEU A 146 -5.90 29.38 0.65
C LEU A 146 -4.83 29.50 -0.44
N VAL A 147 -4.03 30.57 -0.42
CA VAL A 147 -3.08 30.89 -1.50
C VAL A 147 -1.67 31.19 -1.00
N GLY A 148 -0.69 31.12 -1.90
CA GLY A 148 0.67 31.57 -1.67
C GLY A 148 0.83 33.08 -1.84
N ALA A 149 1.97 33.59 -1.38
CA ALA A 149 2.34 34.99 -1.53
C ALA A 149 3.45 35.19 -2.57
N THR A 150 4.36 34.22 -2.68
CA THR A 150 5.59 34.29 -3.47
C THR A 150 5.51 33.38 -4.68
N ALA A 151 6.13 33.79 -5.78
CA ALA A 151 6.18 32.98 -6.99
C ALA A 151 6.81 31.61 -6.72
N GLY A 152 6.14 30.55 -7.16
CA GLY A 152 6.58 29.17 -6.93
C GLY A 152 6.30 28.61 -5.53
N ASP A 153 5.51 29.30 -4.68
CA ASP A 153 5.04 28.72 -3.42
C ASP A 153 4.27 27.40 -3.61
N GLU A 154 3.60 27.27 -4.76
CA GLU A 154 2.83 26.10 -5.16
C GLU A 154 1.91 25.55 -4.05
N ILE A 155 1.16 26.44 -3.37
CA ILE A 155 0.24 26.04 -2.31
C ILE A 155 -0.75 25.00 -2.83
N GLY A 156 -0.93 23.91 -2.06
CA GLY A 156 -1.87 22.86 -2.42
C GLY A 156 -1.34 21.78 -3.34
N ARG A 157 -0.01 21.67 -3.53
CA ARG A 157 0.62 20.52 -4.22
C ARG A 157 0.09 19.17 -3.74
N LEU A 158 -0.12 19.05 -2.44
CA LEU A 158 -0.75 17.90 -1.82
C LEU A 158 -1.77 18.38 -0.79
N VAL A 159 -2.90 17.69 -0.71
CA VAL A 159 -3.93 17.91 0.30
C VAL A 159 -4.32 16.57 0.90
N THR A 160 -4.17 16.45 2.21
CA THR A 160 -4.54 15.26 2.98
C THR A 160 -5.86 15.52 3.69
N ALA A 161 -6.91 14.79 3.33
CA ALA A 161 -8.17 14.80 4.06
C ALA A 161 -8.02 14.07 5.40
N LEU A 162 -8.55 14.64 6.47
CA LEU A 162 -8.56 14.03 7.79
C LEU A 162 -9.91 13.32 8.05
N PRO A 163 -9.94 12.26 8.87
CA PRO A 163 -11.16 11.48 9.14
C PRO A 163 -12.30 12.29 9.77
N ASN A 164 -12.00 13.42 10.39
CA ASN A 164 -12.99 14.31 11.01
C ASN A 164 -13.56 15.36 10.03
N GLY A 165 -13.23 15.26 8.74
CA GLY A 165 -13.69 16.19 7.70
C GLY A 165 -12.81 17.43 7.51
N ASN A 166 -11.81 17.67 8.37
CA ASN A 166 -10.81 18.71 8.16
C ASN A 166 -9.76 18.27 7.14
N TYR A 167 -8.83 19.15 6.79
CA TYR A 167 -7.76 18.81 5.84
C TYR A 167 -6.45 19.54 6.13
N VAL A 168 -5.37 18.96 5.63
CA VAL A 168 -4.01 19.51 5.76
C VAL A 168 -3.47 19.80 4.36
N VAL A 169 -3.06 21.04 4.15
CA VAL A 169 -2.45 21.51 2.90
C VAL A 169 -0.93 21.47 3.05
N GLN A 170 -0.29 20.69 2.18
CA GLN A 170 1.17 20.52 2.16
C GLN A 170 1.76 21.32 0.99
N SER A 171 2.67 22.22 1.32
CA SER A 171 3.25 23.19 0.39
C SER A 171 4.78 23.16 0.52
N PRO A 172 5.45 22.10 0.03
CA PRO A 172 6.87 21.88 0.25
C PRO A 172 7.80 22.90 -0.40
N LEU A 173 7.30 23.71 -1.31
CA LEU A 173 8.05 24.78 -1.96
C LEU A 173 7.74 26.18 -1.39
N TRP A 174 6.90 26.27 -0.35
CA TRP A 174 6.57 27.56 0.24
C TRP A 174 7.81 28.31 0.73
N HIS A 175 7.86 29.59 0.38
CA HIS A 175 9.00 30.46 0.68
C HIS A 175 8.79 31.28 1.94
N LEU A 176 9.82 31.29 2.80
CA LEU A 176 9.95 32.27 3.88
C LEU A 176 10.97 33.32 3.45
N GLY A 177 10.48 34.44 2.90
CA GLY A 177 11.35 35.41 2.23
C GLY A 177 11.90 34.82 0.94
N SER A 178 13.22 34.65 0.83
CA SER A 178 13.88 34.15 -0.39
C SER A 178 14.31 32.67 -0.32
N ILE A 179 13.97 31.97 0.76
CA ILE A 179 14.37 30.56 0.97
C ILE A 179 13.16 29.64 0.95
N SER A 180 13.30 28.46 0.35
CA SER A 180 12.23 27.46 0.27
C SER A 180 12.28 26.57 1.50
N VAL A 181 11.42 26.85 2.49
CA VAL A 181 11.37 26.13 3.77
C VAL A 181 10.24 25.10 3.82
N GLY A 182 9.23 25.27 2.96
CA GLY A 182 8.01 24.48 2.97
C GLY A 182 7.08 24.80 4.13
N ALA A 183 5.80 24.49 3.95
CA ALA A 183 4.76 24.72 4.94
C ALA A 183 3.72 23.59 4.97
N VAL A 184 3.17 23.35 6.15
CA VAL A 184 2.03 22.47 6.39
C VAL A 184 0.95 23.26 7.13
N THR A 185 -0.19 23.44 6.48
CA THR A 185 -1.29 24.29 6.95
C THR A 185 -2.51 23.42 7.22
N TRP A 186 -2.95 23.37 8.48
CA TRP A 186 -4.24 22.76 8.81
C TRP A 186 -5.38 23.70 8.43
N VAL A 187 -6.49 23.15 7.93
CA VAL A 187 -7.67 23.93 7.54
C VAL A 187 -8.95 23.22 7.99
N ASP A 188 -9.89 24.01 8.52
CA ASP A 188 -11.24 23.56 8.87
C ASP A 188 -12.02 23.21 7.58
N GLY A 189 -12.52 21.98 7.52
CA GLY A 189 -13.24 21.46 6.35
C GLY A 189 -14.74 21.71 6.36
N SER A 190 -15.27 22.44 7.34
CA SER A 190 -16.70 22.76 7.44
C SER A 190 -17.14 23.93 6.55
N GLY A 191 -16.20 24.70 5.99
CA GLY A 191 -16.53 25.85 5.16
C GLY A 191 -15.35 26.46 4.40
N PRO A 192 -15.61 27.53 3.62
CA PRO A 192 -14.59 28.19 2.82
C PRO A 192 -13.54 28.89 3.69
N THR A 193 -12.28 28.72 3.31
CA THR A 193 -11.14 29.42 3.91
C THR A 193 -10.47 30.30 2.86
N ALA A 194 -10.44 31.61 3.10
CA ALA A 194 -9.71 32.58 2.30
C ALA A 194 -8.57 33.16 3.14
N ALA A 195 -7.34 32.76 2.84
CA ALA A 195 -6.16 33.15 3.60
C ALA A 195 -4.89 33.03 2.75
N THR A 196 -3.84 33.73 3.16
CA THR A 196 -2.50 33.53 2.61
C THR A 196 -1.70 32.65 3.57
N VAL A 197 -0.98 31.66 3.05
CA VAL A 197 -0.07 30.83 3.85
C VAL A 197 1.06 31.70 4.42
N SER A 198 1.27 31.61 5.73
CA SER A 198 2.26 32.39 6.46
C SER A 198 2.76 31.66 7.71
N THR A 199 3.73 32.25 8.39
CA THR A 199 4.22 31.75 9.70
C THR A 199 3.18 31.83 10.82
N SER A 200 2.08 32.58 10.63
CA SER A 200 1.02 32.72 11.65
C SER A 200 -0.07 31.66 11.57
N ASN A 201 -0.07 30.82 10.53
CA ASN A 201 -1.10 29.79 10.35
C ASN A 201 -0.54 28.41 9.96
N SER A 202 0.78 28.26 9.86
CA SER A 202 1.41 27.05 9.35
C SER A 202 2.56 26.58 10.22
N LEU A 203 2.76 25.27 10.24
CA LEU A 203 4.03 24.65 10.60
C LEU A 203 5.00 24.86 9.41
N HIS A 204 6.21 25.34 9.67
CA HIS A 204 7.16 25.66 8.61
C HIS A 204 8.61 25.30 8.98
N GLY A 205 9.45 25.13 7.97
CA GLY A 205 10.90 25.02 8.16
C GLY A 205 11.52 26.37 8.51
N SER A 206 12.79 26.38 8.85
CA SER A 206 13.55 27.61 9.13
C SER A 206 14.75 27.80 8.22
N SER A 207 15.10 26.79 7.44
CA SER A 207 16.29 26.75 6.60
C SER A 207 15.96 26.38 5.16
N ASP A 208 16.73 26.91 4.22
CA ASP A 208 16.57 26.59 2.81
C ASP A 208 16.72 25.09 2.56
N GLY A 209 15.77 24.50 1.85
CA GLY A 209 15.75 23.07 1.54
C GLY A 209 15.04 22.19 2.56
N ASP A 210 14.54 22.72 3.68
CA ASP A 210 13.78 21.94 4.68
C ASP A 210 12.55 21.26 4.05
N ARG A 211 11.89 21.95 3.10
CA ARG A 211 10.80 21.43 2.25
C ARG A 211 9.73 20.64 3.00
N LEU A 212 9.22 21.20 4.11
CA LEU A 212 8.19 20.55 4.93
C LEU A 212 6.95 20.13 4.12
N GLY A 213 6.40 18.95 4.44
CA GLY A 213 5.22 18.41 3.76
C GLY A 213 5.53 17.58 2.50
N ASN A 214 6.80 17.50 2.07
CA ASN A 214 7.22 16.72 0.89
C ASN A 214 7.13 15.20 1.09
N TYR A 215 7.15 14.73 2.34
CA TYR A 215 7.19 13.29 2.68
C TYR A 215 5.86 12.76 3.22
N GLY A 216 4.77 13.48 2.98
CA GLY A 216 3.43 13.06 3.36
C GLY A 216 3.04 13.40 4.81
N ILE A 217 1.83 12.99 5.15
CA ILE A 217 1.22 13.11 6.48
C ILE A 217 0.77 11.71 6.89
N THR A 218 1.15 11.28 8.09
CA THR A 218 0.65 10.01 8.65
C THR A 218 -0.53 10.29 9.56
N ILE A 219 -1.72 9.85 9.16
CA ILE A 219 -2.94 9.95 9.97
C ILE A 219 -2.94 8.81 11.00
N LEU A 220 -3.20 9.15 12.25
CA LEU A 220 -3.33 8.21 13.36
C LEU A 220 -4.78 7.74 13.50
N ALA A 221 -4.99 6.58 14.13
CA ALA A 221 -6.34 6.00 14.30
C ALA A 221 -7.31 6.91 15.09
N ASN A 222 -6.78 7.84 15.91
CA ASN A 222 -7.57 8.82 16.65
C ASN A 222 -7.84 10.12 15.86
N GLY A 223 -7.45 10.21 14.60
CA GLY A 223 -7.66 11.37 13.74
C GLY A 223 -6.62 12.49 13.86
N ASN A 224 -5.66 12.38 14.79
CA ASN A 224 -4.46 13.22 14.81
C ASN A 224 -3.49 12.80 13.71
N TYR A 225 -2.41 13.56 13.51
CA TYR A 225 -1.47 13.26 12.44
C TYR A 225 -0.03 13.62 12.80
N VAL A 226 0.91 13.05 12.05
CA VAL A 226 2.34 13.33 12.18
C VAL A 226 2.89 13.81 10.84
N VAL A 227 3.63 14.91 10.89
CA VAL A 227 4.35 15.50 9.75
C VAL A 227 5.79 14.98 9.76
N ALA A 228 6.16 14.24 8.71
CA ALA A 228 7.52 13.75 8.54
C ALA A 228 8.33 14.75 7.70
N SER A 229 9.50 15.16 8.20
CA SER A 229 10.36 16.18 7.58
C SER A 229 11.83 15.75 7.60
N PRO A 230 12.21 14.66 6.92
CA PRO A 230 13.57 14.10 6.99
C PRO A 230 14.67 15.03 6.49
N ASN A 231 14.35 15.98 5.60
CA ASN A 231 15.33 16.97 5.10
C ASN A 231 15.46 18.19 6.02
N TRP A 232 14.69 18.27 7.11
CA TRP A 232 14.75 19.42 8.01
C TRP A 232 16.13 19.55 8.65
N LYS A 233 16.64 20.79 8.67
CA LYS A 233 17.94 21.12 9.26
C LYS A 233 17.82 21.55 10.71
N ASN A 234 18.56 20.90 11.59
CA ASN A 234 18.69 21.33 12.98
C ASN A 234 19.81 22.38 13.10
N GLY A 235 19.48 23.64 12.86
CA GLY A 235 20.48 24.70 12.71
C GLY A 235 21.34 24.47 11.47
N SER A 236 22.64 24.22 11.64
CA SER A 236 23.56 23.91 10.53
C SER A 236 23.67 22.41 10.22
N VAL A 237 23.00 21.55 10.98
CA VAL A 237 23.03 20.10 10.77
C VAL A 237 22.12 19.74 9.60
N LEU A 238 22.70 19.27 8.51
CA LEU A 238 21.98 18.88 7.29
C LEU A 238 21.19 17.59 7.52
N ASN A 239 19.94 17.55 7.04
CA ASN A 239 19.10 16.36 7.10
C ASN A 239 19.05 15.70 8.49
N ALA A 240 19.05 16.50 9.56
CA ALA A 240 18.83 15.97 10.91
C ALA A 240 17.44 15.31 10.99
N GLY A 241 16.49 15.87 10.24
CA GLY A 241 15.13 15.39 10.14
C GLY A 241 14.29 15.68 11.38
N ALA A 242 12.97 15.56 11.20
CA ALA A 242 12.00 15.78 12.26
C ALA A 242 10.72 14.97 12.03
N ALA A 243 10.08 14.56 13.13
CA ALA A 243 8.70 14.10 13.17
C ALA A 243 7.90 15.00 14.12
N THR A 244 6.92 15.71 13.58
CA THR A 244 6.09 16.67 14.32
C THR A 244 4.67 16.14 14.48
N TRP A 245 4.24 15.89 15.71
CA TRP A 245 2.86 15.51 15.99
C TRP A 245 1.93 16.73 16.00
N ALA A 246 0.73 16.58 15.46
CA ALA A 246 -0.27 17.63 15.38
C ALA A 246 -1.68 17.09 15.61
N GLN A 247 -2.54 17.95 16.15
CA GLN A 247 -3.94 17.62 16.40
C GLN A 247 -4.75 17.68 15.11
N GLY A 248 -5.67 16.75 14.91
CA GLY A 248 -6.58 16.77 13.75
C GLY A 248 -7.65 17.86 13.82
N THR A 249 -7.82 18.50 14.97
CA THR A 249 -8.91 19.45 15.28
C THR A 249 -8.44 20.89 15.48
N ALA A 250 -7.14 21.16 15.42
CA ALA A 250 -6.59 22.48 15.64
C ALA A 250 -5.31 22.69 14.82
N PRO A 251 -5.00 23.93 14.40
CA PRO A 251 -3.74 24.24 13.73
C PRO A 251 -2.51 23.93 14.59
N ILE A 252 -1.46 23.46 13.93
CA ILE A 252 -0.09 23.51 14.45
C ILE A 252 0.65 24.65 13.74
N ILE A 253 1.27 25.54 14.52
CA ILE A 253 1.84 26.80 14.03
C ILE A 253 3.25 26.98 14.58
N GLY A 254 4.15 27.49 13.74
CA GLY A 254 5.50 27.88 14.11
C GLY A 254 6.57 27.07 13.39
N ALA A 255 7.83 27.41 13.64
CA ALA A 255 8.97 26.68 13.08
C ALA A 255 9.11 25.30 13.75
N VAL A 256 9.51 24.29 12.96
CA VAL A 256 9.97 23.00 13.51
C VAL A 256 11.19 23.22 14.40
N SER A 257 11.18 22.61 15.58
CA SER A 257 12.30 22.64 16.53
C SER A 257 12.22 21.46 17.53
N PRO A 258 13.25 21.22 18.36
CA PRO A 258 13.17 20.22 19.43
C PRO A 258 12.03 20.46 20.45
N SER A 259 11.42 21.65 20.51
CA SER A 259 10.33 21.91 21.46
C SER A 259 8.98 21.36 21.02
N ASN A 260 8.79 21.09 19.72
CA ASN A 260 7.52 20.61 19.16
C ASN A 260 7.67 19.34 18.31
N SER A 261 8.90 18.90 18.07
CA SER A 261 9.20 17.78 17.18
C SER A 261 10.22 16.85 17.79
N LEU A 262 10.13 15.56 17.46
CA LEU A 262 11.23 14.62 17.65
C LEU A 262 12.25 14.86 16.54
N VAL A 263 13.52 15.10 16.89
CA VAL A 263 14.54 15.51 15.92
C VAL A 263 15.85 14.74 16.08
N GLY A 264 16.61 14.66 14.98
CA GLY A 264 18.00 14.26 14.98
C GLY A 264 18.93 15.38 15.43
N THR A 265 20.19 15.01 15.65
CA THR A 265 21.26 15.92 16.08
C THR A 265 22.53 15.81 15.23
N GLN A 266 22.62 14.82 14.36
CA GLN A 266 23.76 14.58 13.48
C GLN A 266 23.36 14.68 12.00
N PRO A 267 24.33 14.94 11.11
CA PRO A 267 24.05 14.96 9.67
C PRO A 267 23.45 13.64 9.21
N ASP A 268 22.43 13.73 8.36
CA ASP A 268 21.79 12.57 7.73
C ASP A 268 21.03 11.60 8.67
N ASP A 269 20.86 11.94 9.95
CA ASP A 269 19.95 11.24 10.89
C ASP A 269 18.54 11.01 10.29
N SER A 270 18.10 11.97 9.47
CA SER A 270 16.92 11.92 8.61
C SER A 270 15.66 11.43 9.34
N VAL A 271 15.42 11.89 10.57
CA VAL A 271 14.25 11.50 11.36
C VAL A 271 12.96 11.73 10.57
N GLY A 272 12.11 10.70 10.49
CA GLY A 272 10.91 10.68 9.67
C GLY A 272 11.11 10.16 8.23
N MET A 273 12.31 9.70 7.86
CA MET A 273 12.58 9.09 6.55
C MET A 273 12.09 7.64 6.45
N GLY A 274 11.72 7.21 5.23
CA GLY A 274 11.45 5.80 4.92
C GLY A 274 10.12 5.33 5.49
N ILE A 275 10.12 4.26 6.31
CA ILE A 275 8.93 3.84 7.05
C ILE A 275 8.42 4.95 7.99
N GLY A 276 9.31 5.90 8.35
CA GLY A 276 9.04 7.16 9.03
C GLY A 276 8.26 7.02 10.32
N VAL A 277 6.93 7.02 10.19
CA VAL A 277 5.96 6.99 11.27
C VAL A 277 5.00 5.83 11.04
N VAL A 278 4.96 4.88 11.98
CA VAL A 278 4.05 3.74 11.92
C VAL A 278 2.92 3.94 12.94
N PRO A 279 1.67 4.15 12.48
CA PRO A 279 0.52 4.24 13.38
C PRO A 279 0.20 2.86 13.96
N LEU A 280 -0.17 2.83 15.24
CA LEU A 280 -0.62 1.63 15.95
C LEU A 280 -2.15 1.63 16.03
N SER A 281 -2.75 0.43 16.10
CA SER A 281 -4.21 0.28 16.16
C SER A 281 -4.84 0.86 17.43
N ASN A 282 -4.05 1.04 18.50
CA ASN A 282 -4.46 1.69 19.74
C ASN A 282 -4.40 3.24 19.70
N GLY A 283 -4.07 3.82 18.54
CA GLY A 283 -4.00 5.27 18.34
C GLY A 283 -2.63 5.90 18.64
N ASN A 284 -1.67 5.16 19.21
CA ASN A 284 -0.28 5.61 19.37
C ASN A 284 0.51 5.45 18.05
N TYR A 285 1.79 5.83 18.05
CA TYR A 285 2.65 5.66 16.89
C TYR A 285 4.11 5.43 17.28
N VAL A 286 4.89 4.95 16.31
CA VAL A 286 6.33 4.72 16.45
C VAL A 286 7.06 5.45 15.34
N VAL A 287 8.12 6.18 15.68
CA VAL A 287 9.02 6.79 14.71
C VAL A 287 10.24 5.89 14.54
N GLY A 288 10.43 5.33 13.34
CA GLY A 288 11.60 4.54 12.99
C GLY A 288 12.68 5.41 12.37
N SER A 289 13.81 5.54 13.06
CA SER A 289 14.93 6.40 12.68
C SER A 289 16.18 5.57 12.42
N ARG A 290 16.13 4.70 11.41
CA ARG A 290 17.19 3.72 11.13
C ARG A 290 18.57 4.30 10.80
N LEU A 291 18.60 5.56 10.35
CA LEU A 291 19.81 6.30 9.99
C LEU A 291 20.32 7.17 11.14
N TRP A 292 19.67 7.11 12.30
CA TRP A 292 20.07 7.93 13.44
C TRP A 292 21.42 7.48 14.00
N ASP A 293 22.32 8.45 14.20
CA ASP A 293 23.63 8.23 14.77
C ASP A 293 23.59 8.31 16.30
N ASN A 294 24.21 7.33 16.97
CA ASN A 294 24.40 7.36 18.41
C ASN A 294 25.81 7.88 18.76
N GLY A 295 26.01 9.19 18.64
CA GLY A 295 27.33 9.81 18.80
C GLY A 295 28.25 9.41 17.65
N SER A 296 29.36 8.72 17.92
CA SER A 296 30.26 8.27 16.84
C SER A 296 29.77 6.98 16.13
N LEU A 297 28.68 6.39 16.60
CA LEU A 297 28.13 5.16 16.03
C LEU A 297 27.17 5.50 14.89
N VAL A 298 27.73 5.53 13.67
CA VAL A 298 26.97 5.82 12.45
C VAL A 298 25.87 4.79 12.22
N ASP A 299 24.66 5.24 11.88
CA ASP A 299 23.50 4.39 11.57
C ASP A 299 23.19 3.34 12.67
N ALA A 300 23.44 3.69 13.94
CA ALA A 300 23.04 2.85 15.07
C ALA A 300 21.51 2.64 15.09
N GLY A 301 20.78 3.66 14.64
CA GLY A 301 19.34 3.66 14.52
C GLY A 301 18.63 3.80 15.86
N ALA A 302 17.34 4.17 15.76
CA ALA A 302 16.44 4.28 16.89
C ALA A 302 15.00 3.94 16.51
N ALA A 303 14.22 3.47 17.48
CA ALA A 303 12.76 3.41 17.42
C ALA A 303 12.18 4.16 18.63
N THR A 304 11.40 5.20 18.36
CA THR A 304 10.81 6.07 19.38
C THR A 304 9.31 5.86 19.43
N TRP A 305 8.81 5.32 20.54
CA TRP A 305 7.37 5.26 20.79
C TRP A 305 6.83 6.63 21.20
N ALA A 306 5.62 6.94 20.75
CA ALA A 306 4.97 8.20 21.08
C ALA A 306 3.47 8.02 21.30
N ASN A 307 2.96 8.73 22.32
CA ASN A 307 1.53 8.79 22.59
C ASN A 307 0.82 9.57 21.48
N GLY A 308 -0.21 9.00 20.86
CA GLY A 308 -0.92 9.63 19.75
C GLY A 308 -1.82 10.81 20.12
N THR A 309 -1.98 11.10 21.41
CA THR A 309 -2.81 12.18 21.97
C THR A 309 -1.98 13.38 22.42
N THR A 310 -0.74 13.16 22.85
CA THR A 310 0.14 14.25 23.33
C THR A 310 1.40 14.42 22.48
N GLY A 311 1.71 13.45 21.62
CA GLY A 311 2.94 13.42 20.83
C GLY A 311 4.20 13.18 21.67
N ILE A 312 5.34 13.39 21.03
CA ILE A 312 6.66 13.43 21.64
C ILE A 312 7.49 14.53 20.97
N SER A 313 8.38 15.17 21.73
CA SER A 313 9.32 16.16 21.21
C SER A 313 10.67 16.06 21.92
N GLY A 314 11.69 16.66 21.32
CA GLY A 314 13.07 16.67 21.80
C GLY A 314 14.00 15.89 20.88
N THR A 315 15.24 15.75 21.30
CA THR A 315 16.23 14.95 20.56
C THR A 315 16.05 13.47 20.88
N ILE A 316 16.29 12.60 19.90
CA ILE A 316 16.39 11.16 20.14
C ILE A 316 17.50 10.89 21.16
N SER A 317 17.22 10.04 22.15
CA SER A 317 18.22 9.59 23.12
C SER A 317 17.82 8.26 23.76
N VAL A 318 18.73 7.70 24.57
CA VAL A 318 18.49 6.47 25.34
C VAL A 318 17.32 6.57 26.32
N SER A 319 16.92 7.78 26.73
CA SER A 319 15.84 7.97 27.71
C SER A 319 14.45 7.97 27.10
N ASN A 320 14.34 8.09 25.77
CA ASN A 320 13.04 8.16 25.07
C ASN A 320 12.92 7.15 23.92
N SER A 321 13.99 6.45 23.57
CA SER A 321 14.03 5.57 22.40
C SER A 321 14.72 4.25 22.70
N LEU A 322 14.29 3.21 21.99
CA LEU A 322 15.09 2.00 21.79
C LEU A 322 16.19 2.31 20.78
N ILE A 323 17.45 2.13 21.14
CA ILE A 323 18.59 2.55 20.32
C ILE A 323 19.61 1.44 20.10
N GLY A 324 20.36 1.54 19.00
CA GLY A 324 21.52 0.70 18.73
C GLY A 324 22.74 1.07 19.59
N SER A 325 23.58 0.06 19.87
CA SER A 325 24.87 0.21 20.55
C SER A 325 26.08 -0.11 19.66
N ASN A 326 25.84 -0.36 18.37
CA ASN A 326 26.87 -0.60 17.36
C ASN A 326 26.53 0.19 16.09
N SER A 327 27.57 0.58 15.34
CA SER A 327 27.41 1.15 14.01
C SER A 327 26.67 0.18 13.09
N ASP A 328 25.91 0.73 12.14
CA ASP A 328 25.07 -0.03 11.22
C ASP A 328 24.02 -0.92 11.91
N ALA A 329 23.74 -0.80 13.22
CA ALA A 329 22.72 -1.63 13.86
C ALA A 329 21.33 -1.43 13.21
N THR A 330 21.07 -0.23 12.68
CA THR A 330 19.84 0.14 11.97
C THR A 330 18.58 -0.17 12.77
N VAL A 331 18.58 0.11 14.07
CA VAL A 331 17.38 -0.05 14.91
C VAL A 331 16.24 0.78 14.33
N GLY A 332 15.06 0.18 14.18
CA GLY A 332 13.92 0.84 13.54
C GLY A 332 14.00 0.84 12.00
N ALA A 333 14.77 -0.07 11.39
CA ALA A 333 14.79 -0.24 9.92
C ALA A 333 13.44 -0.64 9.34
N TRP A 334 12.66 -1.42 10.10
CA TRP A 334 11.26 -1.71 9.86
C TRP A 334 10.52 -1.76 11.20
N VAL A 335 9.22 -1.45 11.19
CA VAL A 335 8.34 -1.58 12.36
C VAL A 335 7.05 -2.23 11.89
N THR A 336 6.66 -3.33 12.55
CA THR A 336 5.41 -4.04 12.25
C THR A 336 4.42 -3.75 13.38
N ALA A 337 3.37 -2.97 13.09
CA ALA A 337 2.25 -2.80 14.01
C ALA A 337 1.44 -4.09 14.08
N LEU A 338 1.18 -4.57 15.30
CA LEU A 338 0.38 -5.77 15.55
C LEU A 338 -1.10 -5.40 15.71
N THR A 339 -1.99 -6.34 15.44
CA THR A 339 -3.45 -6.09 15.49
C THR A 339 -3.95 -5.83 16.91
N ASN A 340 -3.21 -6.25 17.94
CA ASN A 340 -3.50 -6.01 19.34
C ASN A 340 -2.96 -4.67 19.89
N GLY A 341 -2.37 -3.82 19.05
CA GLY A 341 -1.85 -2.51 19.42
C GLY A 341 -0.39 -2.50 19.83
N ASN A 342 0.26 -3.65 19.99
CA ASN A 342 1.71 -3.77 20.19
C ASN A 342 2.47 -3.66 18.86
N TYR A 343 3.79 -3.75 18.89
CA TYR A 343 4.60 -3.67 17.68
C TYR A 343 5.93 -4.43 17.79
N VAL A 344 6.54 -4.69 16.64
CA VAL A 344 7.87 -5.32 16.53
C VAL A 344 8.81 -4.38 15.80
N VAL A 345 9.97 -4.12 16.38
CA VAL A 345 11.04 -3.30 15.81
C VAL A 345 12.11 -4.20 15.18
N GLY A 346 12.37 -3.97 13.90
CA GLY A 346 13.43 -4.63 13.15
C GLY A 346 14.76 -3.90 13.23
N SER A 347 15.81 -4.66 13.51
CA SER A 347 17.21 -4.21 13.50
C SER A 347 18.06 -5.20 12.69
N PRO A 348 17.93 -5.24 11.34
CA PRO A 348 18.49 -6.28 10.47
C PRO A 348 20.00 -6.48 10.58
N ARG A 349 20.73 -5.44 10.97
CA ARG A 349 22.20 -5.42 10.99
C ARG A 349 22.78 -5.32 12.40
N TRP A 350 21.94 -5.38 13.44
CA TRP A 350 22.36 -5.36 14.84
C TRP A 350 23.38 -6.45 15.16
N SER A 351 24.42 -6.08 15.90
CA SER A 351 25.45 -6.97 16.40
C SER A 351 25.28 -7.28 17.88
N ASP A 352 25.46 -8.55 18.24
CA ASP A 352 25.51 -9.04 19.63
C ASP A 352 26.88 -8.83 20.30
N GLY A 353 27.80 -8.13 19.62
CA GLY A 353 29.19 -7.94 20.03
C GLY A 353 30.15 -8.94 19.38
N SER A 354 29.65 -10.05 18.84
CA SER A 354 30.44 -11.07 18.14
C SER A 354 30.20 -11.02 16.62
N ALA A 355 28.95 -10.86 16.19
CA ALA A 355 28.57 -10.82 14.79
C ALA A 355 27.28 -10.01 14.56
N SER A 356 27.11 -9.46 13.35
CA SER A 356 25.84 -8.85 12.92
C SER A 356 24.77 -9.93 12.70
N VAL A 357 24.11 -10.33 13.77
CA VAL A 357 23.10 -11.40 13.80
C VAL A 357 21.68 -10.91 13.52
N GLY A 358 21.46 -9.60 13.60
CA GLY A 358 20.16 -8.95 13.50
C GLY A 358 19.24 -9.24 14.69
N ALA A 359 18.20 -8.43 14.83
CA ALA A 359 17.21 -8.56 15.90
C ALA A 359 15.80 -8.16 15.42
N ALA A 360 14.79 -8.88 15.91
CA ALA A 360 13.41 -8.46 15.91
C ALA A 360 12.93 -8.34 17.37
N THR A 361 12.70 -7.12 17.82
CA THR A 361 12.40 -6.78 19.22
C THR A 361 10.92 -6.47 19.37
N TRP A 362 10.21 -7.26 20.16
CA TRP A 362 8.81 -6.97 20.50
C TRP A 362 8.72 -5.82 21.51
N VAL A 363 7.70 -4.98 21.39
CA VAL A 363 7.48 -3.84 22.28
C VAL A 363 5.99 -3.63 22.56
N ASP A 364 5.67 -3.35 23.83
CA ASP A 364 4.34 -2.96 24.27
C ASP A 364 3.96 -1.60 23.66
N GLY A 365 2.84 -1.55 22.94
CA GLY A 365 2.36 -0.36 22.25
C GLY A 365 1.62 0.65 23.14
N THR A 366 1.40 0.34 24.42
CA THR A 366 0.81 1.25 25.41
C THR A 366 1.86 2.01 26.21
N THR A 367 3.00 1.41 26.51
CA THR A 367 4.07 2.05 27.28
C THR A 367 5.34 2.35 26.48
N GLY A 368 5.51 1.69 25.33
CA GLY A 368 6.77 1.71 24.60
C GLY A 368 7.91 1.03 25.36
N ALA A 369 9.11 1.19 24.83
CA ALA A 369 10.35 0.81 25.51
C ALA A 369 11.45 1.83 25.18
N VAL A 370 12.46 1.88 26.06
CA VAL A 370 13.62 2.77 25.94
C VAL A 370 14.89 2.01 26.32
N GLY A 371 16.04 2.50 25.91
CA GLY A 371 17.33 1.89 26.23
C GLY A 371 18.00 1.24 25.03
N VAL A 372 19.15 0.60 25.28
CA VAL A 372 19.89 -0.11 24.25
C VAL A 372 19.23 -1.46 23.98
N ILE A 373 19.06 -1.82 22.71
CA ILE A 373 18.53 -3.14 22.34
C ILE A 373 19.52 -4.26 22.71
N THR A 374 18.98 -5.39 23.16
CA THR A 374 19.76 -6.57 23.53
C THR A 374 19.10 -7.86 23.03
N ALA A 375 19.86 -8.95 23.00
CA ALA A 375 19.33 -10.27 22.70
C ALA A 375 18.27 -10.73 23.73
N ALA A 376 18.30 -10.18 24.94
CA ALA A 376 17.36 -10.52 26.02
C ALA A 376 15.93 -10.02 25.77
N HIS A 377 15.65 -9.28 24.70
CA HIS A 377 14.29 -8.82 24.36
C HIS A 377 13.92 -9.10 22.90
N SER A 378 14.69 -9.95 22.22
CA SER A 378 14.64 -10.07 20.77
C SER A 378 14.69 -11.52 20.31
N ILE A 379 14.10 -11.75 19.13
CA ILE A 379 14.43 -12.90 18.29
C ILE A 379 15.68 -12.52 17.50
N VAL A 380 16.78 -13.28 17.67
CA VAL A 380 18.08 -12.97 17.06
C VAL A 380 18.64 -14.17 16.29
N GLY A 381 19.46 -13.89 15.28
CA GLY A 381 20.30 -14.91 14.65
C GLY A 381 21.46 -15.36 15.54
N ALA A 382 22.33 -16.21 15.00
CA ALA A 382 23.56 -16.65 15.66
C ALA A 382 24.83 -16.42 14.81
N ALA A 383 24.68 -16.20 13.51
CA ALA A 383 25.78 -15.99 12.57
C ALA A 383 25.71 -14.60 11.92
N ALA A 384 26.87 -14.12 11.47
CA ALA A 384 26.97 -12.87 10.71
C ALA A 384 26.11 -12.93 9.45
N GLY A 385 25.24 -11.92 9.28
CA GLY A 385 24.35 -11.79 8.12
C GLY A 385 22.95 -12.38 8.32
N ASP A 386 22.68 -13.08 9.42
CA ASP A 386 21.39 -13.76 9.65
C ASP A 386 20.18 -12.80 9.57
N GLY A 387 20.37 -11.52 9.94
CA GLY A 387 19.32 -10.51 9.90
C GLY A 387 19.14 -9.73 8.59
N GLN A 388 20.04 -9.87 7.61
CA GLN A 388 20.18 -8.94 6.48
C GLN A 388 18.92 -8.76 5.61
N TYR A 389 18.06 -9.78 5.54
CA TYR A 389 16.79 -9.74 4.81
C TYR A 389 15.58 -10.07 5.69
N SER A 390 15.69 -9.74 6.98
CA SER A 390 14.62 -10.00 7.94
C SER A 390 13.39 -9.13 7.70
N SER A 391 12.21 -9.69 7.95
CA SER A 391 10.92 -8.98 7.94
C SER A 391 9.97 -9.61 8.96
N ALA A 392 8.84 -8.96 9.23
CA ALA A 392 7.78 -9.55 10.03
C ALA A 392 6.39 -9.24 9.47
N ILE A 393 5.43 -10.12 9.76
CA ILE A 393 4.01 -9.88 9.52
C ILE A 393 3.24 -9.97 10.82
N ALA A 394 2.17 -9.17 10.94
CA ALA A 394 1.18 -9.31 12.00
C ALA A 394 0.12 -10.34 11.59
N LEU A 395 -0.34 -11.13 12.55
CA LEU A 395 -1.44 -12.07 12.38
C LEU A 395 -2.74 -11.46 12.93
N SER A 396 -3.89 -11.87 12.40
CA SER A 396 -5.19 -11.33 12.82
C SER A 396 -5.52 -11.61 14.30
N ASN A 397 -4.90 -12.64 14.89
CA ASN A 397 -5.04 -13.00 16.30
C ASN A 397 -4.14 -12.21 17.27
N GLY A 398 -3.38 -11.22 16.78
CA GLY A 398 -2.51 -10.38 17.60
C GLY A 398 -1.05 -10.85 17.69
N ASN A 399 -0.74 -12.06 17.22
CA ASN A 399 0.63 -12.58 17.18
C ASN A 399 1.40 -12.09 15.95
N TYR A 400 2.66 -12.49 15.83
CA TYR A 400 3.51 -12.11 14.70
C TYR A 400 4.40 -13.26 14.25
N VAL A 401 4.95 -13.13 13.05
CA VAL A 401 5.93 -14.06 12.49
C VAL A 401 7.08 -13.26 11.93
N VAL A 402 8.31 -13.63 12.30
CA VAL A 402 9.55 -13.07 11.76
C VAL A 402 10.09 -14.03 10.72
N ALA A 403 10.35 -13.54 9.51
CA ALA A 403 11.08 -14.25 8.48
C ALA A 403 12.53 -13.75 8.42
N ASN A 404 13.46 -14.69 8.31
CA ASN A 404 14.89 -14.45 8.13
C ASN A 404 15.41 -15.32 6.99
N PRO A 405 15.14 -15.01 5.71
CA PRO A 405 15.60 -15.82 4.59
C PRO A 405 17.14 -15.89 4.45
N SER A 406 17.88 -14.95 5.05
CA SER A 406 19.34 -14.99 5.16
C SER A 406 19.88 -15.87 6.29
N TRP A 407 19.01 -16.37 7.19
CA TRP A 407 19.45 -17.16 8.34
C TRP A 407 20.24 -18.39 7.93
N ARG A 408 21.29 -18.68 8.69
CA ARG A 408 22.23 -19.75 8.41
C ARG A 408 21.99 -20.98 9.27
N ASN A 409 21.85 -22.15 8.63
CA ASN A 409 21.79 -23.44 9.31
C ASN A 409 23.16 -24.13 9.27
N GLY A 410 24.01 -23.87 10.27
CA GLY A 410 25.39 -24.38 10.29
C GLY A 410 26.21 -23.86 9.10
N MET A 411 26.53 -24.73 8.14
CA MET A 411 27.27 -24.35 6.92
C MET A 411 26.36 -23.92 5.76
N ALA A 412 25.06 -24.17 5.85
CA ALA A 412 24.08 -23.78 4.83
C ALA A 412 23.76 -22.28 4.94
N PHE A 413 24.43 -21.46 4.12
CA PHE A 413 24.13 -20.03 4.00
C PHE A 413 22.76 -19.82 3.37
N ASN A 414 22.02 -18.82 3.85
CA ASN A 414 20.67 -18.50 3.36
C ASN A 414 19.74 -19.73 3.37
N ALA A 415 19.89 -20.63 4.34
CA ALA A 415 18.93 -21.71 4.55
C ALA A 415 17.54 -21.12 4.90
N GLY A 416 17.56 -20.00 5.60
CA GLY A 416 16.38 -19.25 5.97
C GLY A 416 15.64 -19.85 7.16
N ALA A 417 14.84 -19.01 7.80
CA ALA A 417 14.01 -19.38 8.94
C ALA A 417 12.72 -18.55 8.97
N ALA A 418 11.66 -19.14 9.51
CA ALA A 418 10.45 -18.45 9.93
C ALA A 418 10.13 -18.78 11.39
N THR A 419 10.04 -17.76 12.23
CA THR A 419 9.89 -17.86 13.68
C THR A 419 8.60 -17.20 14.11
N TRP A 420 7.71 -17.94 14.77
CA TRP A 420 6.51 -17.38 15.38
C TRP A 420 6.86 -16.63 16.67
N GLY A 421 6.15 -15.54 16.95
CA GLY A 421 6.27 -14.77 18.19
C GLY A 421 4.93 -14.43 18.82
N ASP A 422 4.86 -14.53 20.14
CA ASP A 422 3.71 -14.13 20.94
C ASP A 422 3.60 -12.59 20.94
N GLY A 423 2.53 -12.07 20.36
CA GLY A 423 2.33 -10.62 20.27
C GLY A 423 1.85 -9.96 21.57
N SER A 424 1.53 -10.74 22.61
CA SER A 424 1.09 -10.23 23.92
C SER A 424 2.22 -10.04 24.92
N THR A 425 3.21 -10.94 24.92
CA THR A 425 4.34 -10.91 25.86
C THR A 425 5.71 -10.82 25.18
N GLY A 426 5.75 -10.90 23.85
CA GLY A 426 6.96 -11.00 23.06
C GLY A 426 7.55 -12.40 23.06
N THR A 427 8.59 -12.60 22.26
CA THR A 427 9.35 -13.86 22.23
C THR A 427 10.83 -13.53 22.15
N GLN A 428 11.63 -14.25 22.95
CA GLN A 428 13.06 -14.01 23.14
C GLN A 428 13.80 -15.31 22.94
N LEU A 429 14.58 -15.41 21.87
CA LEU A 429 15.33 -16.61 21.54
C LEU A 429 16.42 -16.36 20.50
N VAL A 430 17.37 -17.29 20.43
CA VAL A 430 18.26 -17.45 19.29
C VAL A 430 17.61 -18.43 18.30
N VAL A 431 17.47 -18.02 17.04
CA VAL A 431 16.81 -18.82 16.00
C VAL A 431 17.54 -20.16 15.80
N SER A 432 16.76 -21.25 15.80
CA SER A 432 17.24 -22.61 15.56
C SER A 432 16.12 -23.51 15.03
N ALA A 433 16.49 -24.70 14.52
CA ALA A 433 15.50 -25.70 14.09
C ALA A 433 14.55 -26.17 15.22
N ALA A 434 14.91 -25.95 16.49
CA ALA A 434 14.07 -26.36 17.62
C ALA A 434 12.90 -25.38 17.89
N ASN A 435 12.99 -24.16 17.39
CA ASN A 435 12.03 -23.09 17.67
C ASN A 435 11.51 -22.38 16.41
N SER A 436 12.01 -22.76 15.24
CA SER A 436 11.68 -22.13 13.96
C SER A 436 11.54 -23.18 12.86
N LEU A 437 10.75 -22.86 11.84
CA LEU A 437 10.74 -23.60 10.58
C LEU A 437 11.96 -23.16 9.78
N VAL A 438 12.83 -24.09 9.38
CA VAL A 438 14.13 -23.77 8.76
C VAL A 438 14.40 -24.55 7.48
N GLY A 439 15.26 -24.00 6.64
CA GLY A 439 15.89 -24.74 5.55
C GLY A 439 17.04 -25.61 6.04
N THR A 440 17.45 -26.56 5.21
CA THR A 440 18.57 -27.48 5.49
C THR A 440 19.70 -27.36 4.48
N THR A 441 19.43 -26.75 3.33
CA THR A 441 20.35 -26.58 2.21
C THR A 441 20.62 -25.11 1.96
N ALA A 442 21.76 -24.83 1.31
CA ALA A 442 22.17 -23.45 1.06
C ALA A 442 21.23 -22.81 0.02
N ASN A 443 20.79 -21.59 0.29
CA ASN A 443 19.83 -20.84 -0.53
C ASN A 443 18.39 -21.34 -0.54
N ASP A 444 18.00 -22.23 0.38
CA ASP A 444 16.58 -22.59 0.58
C ASP A 444 15.69 -21.35 0.86
N LYS A 445 16.27 -20.34 1.52
CA LYS A 445 15.65 -19.06 1.89
C LYS A 445 14.25 -19.25 2.47
N VAL A 446 14.10 -20.17 3.42
CA VAL A 446 12.82 -20.38 4.10
C VAL A 446 12.31 -19.06 4.69
N GLY A 447 11.04 -18.75 4.42
CA GLY A 447 10.45 -17.47 4.77
C GLY A 447 10.70 -16.34 3.78
N ASN A 448 11.03 -16.64 2.52
CA ASN A 448 11.14 -15.64 1.45
C ASN A 448 9.87 -14.77 1.36
N SER A 449 8.70 -15.37 1.56
CA SER A 449 7.44 -14.65 1.71
C SER A 449 6.60 -15.27 2.84
N LEU A 450 5.88 -14.41 3.55
CA LEU A 450 4.92 -14.79 4.60
C LEU A 450 3.54 -14.27 4.22
N VAL A 451 2.51 -15.07 4.48
CA VAL A 451 1.11 -14.69 4.25
C VAL A 451 0.30 -14.95 5.51
N ALA A 452 -0.26 -13.89 6.10
CA ALA A 452 -1.26 -14.02 7.16
C ALA A 452 -2.59 -14.48 6.56
N LEU A 453 -3.21 -15.47 7.19
CA LEU A 453 -4.54 -15.95 6.82
C LEU A 453 -5.62 -15.25 7.64
N ALA A 454 -6.84 -15.16 7.08
CA ALA A 454 -7.96 -14.49 7.74
C ALA A 454 -8.31 -15.09 9.11
N ASN A 455 -8.05 -16.39 9.30
CA ASN A 455 -8.33 -17.15 10.52
C ASN A 455 -7.22 -17.06 11.59
N GLY A 456 -6.19 -16.23 11.38
CA GLY A 456 -5.10 -16.03 12.34
C GLY A 456 -3.91 -16.96 12.16
N ASN A 457 -4.01 -17.98 11.29
CA ASN A 457 -2.87 -18.80 10.88
C ASN A 457 -2.01 -18.09 9.83
N TYR A 458 -0.93 -18.73 9.40
CA TYR A 458 -0.05 -18.17 8.38
C TYR A 458 0.57 -19.23 7.48
N VAL A 459 1.13 -18.76 6.37
CA VAL A 459 1.81 -19.57 5.39
C VAL A 459 3.21 -19.04 5.17
N VAL A 460 4.18 -19.94 5.17
CA VAL A 460 5.59 -19.69 4.88
C VAL A 460 5.88 -20.19 3.46
N VAL A 461 6.26 -19.28 2.57
CA VAL A 461 6.65 -19.60 1.20
C VAL A 461 8.17 -19.61 1.09
N SER A 462 8.68 -20.71 0.54
CA SER A 462 10.10 -21.00 0.39
C SER A 462 10.35 -21.47 -1.06
N ALA A 463 10.15 -20.57 -2.02
CA ALA A 463 10.19 -20.91 -3.45
C ALA A 463 11.56 -21.43 -3.92
N ASP A 464 12.64 -21.08 -3.23
CA ASP A 464 14.01 -21.53 -3.55
C ASP A 464 14.40 -22.81 -2.77
N TRP A 465 13.48 -23.44 -2.03
CA TRP A 465 13.78 -24.62 -1.22
C TRP A 465 14.16 -25.84 -2.08
N ASP A 466 15.24 -26.52 -1.71
CA ASP A 466 15.70 -27.76 -2.35
C ASP A 466 15.04 -28.99 -1.73
N ASN A 467 14.49 -29.88 -2.57
CA ASN A 467 13.98 -31.18 -2.11
C ASN A 467 15.03 -32.26 -2.30
N GLY A 468 15.95 -32.39 -1.33
CA GLY A 468 17.09 -33.29 -1.46
C GLY A 468 18.04 -32.83 -2.57
N SER A 469 18.13 -33.57 -3.67
CA SER A 469 18.94 -33.18 -4.84
C SER A 469 18.19 -32.35 -5.87
N THR A 470 16.87 -32.18 -5.72
CA THR A 470 16.06 -31.39 -6.65
C THR A 470 16.15 -29.92 -6.26
N VAL A 471 16.97 -29.20 -7.02
CA VAL A 471 17.26 -27.78 -6.78
C VAL A 471 16.02 -26.92 -7.06
N ASN A 472 15.71 -25.98 -6.17
CA ASN A 472 14.59 -25.04 -6.28
C ASN A 472 13.26 -25.75 -6.58
N ALA A 473 12.99 -26.89 -5.94
CA ALA A 473 11.67 -27.53 -6.00
C ALA A 473 10.58 -26.59 -5.45
N GLY A 474 10.96 -25.80 -4.44
CA GLY A 474 10.11 -24.87 -3.73
C GLY A 474 9.13 -25.56 -2.78
N ALA A 475 8.69 -24.81 -1.78
CA ALA A 475 7.77 -25.29 -0.76
C ALA A 475 6.83 -24.18 -0.29
N THR A 476 5.60 -24.56 0.06
CA THR A 476 4.66 -23.73 0.82
C THR A 476 4.19 -24.49 2.05
N THR A 477 4.47 -23.93 3.23
CA THR A 477 4.21 -24.56 4.53
C THR A 477 3.15 -23.78 5.28
N TRP A 478 2.04 -24.42 5.63
CA TRP A 478 1.08 -23.85 6.57
C TRP A 478 1.60 -23.96 8.01
N ALA A 479 1.31 -22.97 8.84
CA ALA A 479 1.65 -22.97 10.25
C ALA A 479 0.56 -22.36 11.12
N ASN A 480 0.42 -22.90 12.33
CA ASN A 480 -0.60 -22.48 13.29
C ASN A 480 -0.25 -21.12 13.91
N GLY A 481 -1.21 -20.20 13.92
CA GLY A 481 -1.03 -18.83 14.43
C GLY A 481 -0.89 -18.69 15.96
N ASN A 482 -1.06 -19.77 16.72
CA ASN A 482 -0.99 -19.79 18.18
C ASN A 482 0.29 -20.44 18.74
N GLY A 483 1.12 -21.07 17.89
CA GLY A 483 2.36 -21.71 18.32
C GLY A 483 3.39 -21.94 17.22
N GLY A 484 3.08 -21.53 15.99
CA GLY A 484 3.96 -21.65 14.84
C GLY A 484 4.17 -23.07 14.33
N MET A 485 5.29 -23.25 13.65
CA MET A 485 5.80 -24.52 13.14
C MET A 485 7.32 -24.54 13.36
N VAL A 486 7.86 -25.69 13.75
CA VAL A 486 9.29 -25.86 14.03
C VAL A 486 9.86 -27.06 13.25
N GLY A 487 11.18 -27.06 13.03
CA GLY A 487 11.89 -28.11 12.33
C GLY A 487 12.18 -27.79 10.87
N ALA A 488 12.65 -28.77 10.11
CA ALA A 488 12.99 -28.58 8.70
C ALA A 488 11.73 -28.56 7.81
N VAL A 489 11.77 -27.75 6.75
CA VAL A 489 10.85 -27.90 5.62
C VAL A 489 11.03 -29.29 4.99
N SER A 490 9.93 -29.95 4.64
CA SER A 490 9.94 -31.33 4.12
C SER A 490 8.66 -31.65 3.32
N PRO A 491 8.63 -32.75 2.57
CA PRO A 491 7.40 -33.22 1.92
C PRO A 491 6.26 -33.55 2.90
N VAL A 492 6.54 -33.75 4.19
CA VAL A 492 5.55 -34.13 5.20
C VAL A 492 4.73 -32.94 5.68
N ASN A 493 5.34 -31.75 5.70
CA ASN A 493 4.74 -30.53 6.25
C ASN A 493 4.47 -29.45 5.20
N SER A 494 4.85 -29.67 3.94
CA SER A 494 4.75 -28.66 2.89
C SER A 494 4.12 -29.20 1.62
N LEU A 495 3.45 -28.31 0.88
CA LEU A 495 3.16 -28.49 -0.55
C LEU A 495 4.44 -28.20 -1.34
N ILE A 496 4.89 -29.13 -2.17
CA ILE A 496 6.21 -29.06 -2.82
C ILE A 496 6.18 -29.41 -4.33
N GLY A 497 7.23 -28.99 -5.02
CA GLY A 497 7.54 -29.40 -6.39
C GLY A 497 8.30 -30.73 -6.45
N THR A 498 8.40 -31.30 -7.64
CA THR A 498 9.13 -32.55 -7.89
C THR A 498 10.25 -32.38 -8.91
N ASP A 499 10.17 -31.37 -9.78
CA ASP A 499 11.16 -31.10 -10.81
C ASP A 499 12.06 -29.90 -10.42
N PRO A 500 13.30 -29.84 -10.96
CA PRO A 500 14.17 -28.70 -10.73
C PRO A 500 13.55 -27.39 -11.21
N ASN A 501 13.62 -26.35 -10.38
CA ASN A 501 13.05 -25.03 -10.63
C ASN A 501 11.52 -25.01 -10.76
N ASP A 502 10.81 -25.98 -10.17
CA ASP A 502 9.35 -25.87 -10.00
C ASP A 502 8.97 -24.63 -9.17
N MET A 503 9.85 -24.24 -8.24
CA MET A 503 9.73 -23.03 -7.41
C MET A 503 8.33 -22.83 -6.82
N VAL A 504 7.77 -23.87 -6.20
CA VAL A 504 6.41 -23.85 -5.67
C VAL A 504 6.17 -22.64 -4.75
N GLY A 505 5.10 -21.89 -5.07
CA GLY A 505 4.71 -20.67 -4.37
C GLY A 505 5.35 -19.37 -4.87
N ARG A 506 6.27 -19.41 -5.86
CA ARG A 506 6.93 -18.22 -6.43
C ARG A 506 5.95 -17.15 -6.94
N GLY A 507 4.83 -17.57 -7.56
CA GLY A 507 3.83 -16.64 -8.08
C GLY A 507 3.07 -15.89 -6.99
N ARG A 508 2.85 -16.56 -5.84
CA ARG A 508 2.51 -16.09 -4.47
C ARG A 508 1.59 -17.09 -3.76
N ALA A 509 1.44 -16.94 -2.45
CA ALA A 509 0.28 -17.46 -1.71
C ALA A 509 -0.74 -16.34 -1.45
N ILE A 510 -2.04 -16.65 -1.49
CA ILE A 510 -3.13 -15.66 -1.42
C ILE A 510 -4.14 -16.13 -0.39
N ALA A 511 -4.29 -15.38 0.70
CA ALA A 511 -5.33 -15.64 1.67
C ALA A 511 -6.72 -15.37 1.08
N LEU A 512 -7.66 -16.27 1.36
CA LEU A 512 -9.08 -16.12 1.05
C LEU A 512 -9.84 -15.68 2.31
N THR A 513 -11.01 -15.07 2.12
CA THR A 513 -11.82 -14.54 3.25
C THR A 513 -12.41 -15.65 4.13
N ASN A 514 -12.51 -16.88 3.63
CA ASN A 514 -12.95 -18.04 4.41
C ASN A 514 -11.83 -18.68 5.25
N GLY A 515 -10.61 -18.13 5.22
CA GLY A 515 -9.46 -18.64 5.96
C GLY A 515 -8.57 -19.62 5.19
N ASN A 516 -9.00 -20.13 4.03
CA ASN A 516 -8.16 -20.92 3.12
C ASN A 516 -7.18 -20.03 2.34
N TYR A 517 -6.34 -20.64 1.50
CA TYR A 517 -5.40 -19.90 0.66
C TYR A 517 -5.17 -20.57 -0.69
N VAL A 518 -4.78 -19.78 -1.68
CA VAL A 518 -4.40 -20.27 -3.02
C VAL A 518 -2.89 -20.12 -3.18
N VAL A 519 -2.22 -21.18 -3.62
CA VAL A 519 -0.80 -21.19 -3.98
C VAL A 519 -0.65 -21.13 -5.49
N VAL A 520 -0.01 -20.08 -5.99
CA VAL A 520 0.34 -19.90 -7.40
C VAL A 520 1.80 -20.32 -7.60
N SER A 521 2.00 -21.35 -8.42
CA SER A 521 3.29 -21.91 -8.79
C SER A 521 3.46 -21.77 -10.30
N ASP A 522 3.77 -20.55 -10.74
CA ASP A 522 3.93 -20.15 -12.15
C ASP A 522 5.05 -20.91 -12.88
N PHE A 523 6.04 -21.43 -12.15
CA PHE A 523 7.20 -22.14 -12.71
C PHE A 523 7.06 -23.66 -12.67
N TRP A 524 5.98 -24.19 -12.09
CA TRP A 524 5.78 -25.62 -11.95
C TRP A 524 5.74 -26.32 -13.32
N ASN A 525 6.51 -27.40 -13.47
CA ASN A 525 6.65 -28.10 -14.74
C ASN A 525 5.58 -29.18 -14.95
N GLY A 526 5.48 -30.16 -14.05
CA GLY A 526 4.44 -31.19 -14.16
C GLY A 526 4.41 -31.93 -15.50
N GLY A 527 5.61 -32.26 -16.03
CA GLY A 527 5.80 -32.92 -17.32
C GLY A 527 5.88 -31.98 -18.54
N MET A 528 5.75 -30.66 -18.38
CA MET A 528 5.94 -29.65 -19.44
C MET A 528 6.71 -28.45 -18.90
N THR A 529 7.54 -27.78 -19.70
CA THR A 529 8.28 -26.61 -19.20
C THR A 529 7.32 -25.51 -18.73
N ARG A 530 7.36 -25.18 -17.43
CA ARG A 530 6.63 -24.07 -16.79
C ARG A 530 5.16 -23.97 -17.18
N ARG A 531 4.43 -25.09 -17.21
CA ARG A 531 2.97 -25.04 -17.44
C ARG A 531 2.22 -24.33 -16.31
N GLY A 532 2.84 -24.29 -15.14
CA GLY A 532 2.36 -23.70 -13.90
C GLY A 532 1.19 -24.45 -13.26
N ALA A 533 0.93 -24.12 -12.00
CA ALA A 533 -0.14 -24.71 -11.19
C ALA A 533 -0.76 -23.68 -10.24
N ILE A 534 -2.05 -23.84 -9.98
CA ILE A 534 -2.82 -23.07 -9.00
C ILE A 534 -3.51 -24.07 -8.08
N THR A 535 -3.14 -24.04 -6.81
CA THR A 535 -3.57 -25.03 -5.81
C THR A 535 -4.39 -24.32 -4.74
N LEU A 536 -5.64 -24.72 -4.54
CA LEU A 536 -6.36 -24.35 -3.32
C LEU A 536 -5.82 -25.20 -2.16
N ALA A 537 -5.49 -24.55 -1.06
CA ALA A 537 -4.95 -25.18 0.13
C ALA A 537 -5.77 -24.83 1.38
N ASP A 538 -5.84 -25.80 2.28
CA ASP A 538 -6.60 -25.73 3.53
C ASP A 538 -5.88 -24.84 4.55
N GLY A 539 -6.51 -23.75 4.96
CA GLY A 539 -5.95 -22.83 5.94
C GLY A 539 -6.17 -23.22 7.41
N MET A 540 -6.84 -24.34 7.69
CA MET A 540 -7.05 -24.87 9.03
C MET A 540 -6.00 -25.91 9.43
N THR A 541 -5.65 -26.82 8.51
CA THR A 541 -4.66 -27.89 8.78
C THR A 541 -3.48 -27.91 7.82
N GLY A 542 -3.49 -27.05 6.80
CA GLY A 542 -2.48 -27.05 5.74
C GLY A 542 -2.76 -28.08 4.66
N THR A 543 -2.03 -27.94 3.56
CA THR A 543 -1.99 -28.92 2.47
C THR A 543 -0.55 -29.31 2.23
N THR A 544 -0.29 -30.63 2.16
CA THR A 544 1.07 -31.18 2.05
C THR A 544 1.17 -32.19 0.91
N GLY A 545 2.39 -32.56 0.55
CA GLY A 545 2.67 -33.46 -0.57
C GLY A 545 3.01 -32.72 -1.86
N THR A 546 2.98 -33.43 -2.98
CA THR A 546 3.43 -32.90 -4.28
C THR A 546 2.29 -32.26 -5.06
N ILE A 547 2.58 -31.18 -5.79
CA ILE A 547 1.67 -30.65 -6.81
C ILE A 547 1.46 -31.69 -7.91
N SER A 548 0.23 -31.81 -8.39
CA SER A 548 -0.18 -32.70 -9.48
C SER A 548 -1.42 -32.16 -10.20
N ILE A 549 -1.81 -32.80 -11.30
CA ILE A 549 -3.07 -32.47 -11.98
C ILE A 549 -4.32 -32.85 -11.18
N LEU A 550 -4.17 -33.66 -10.12
CA LEU A 550 -5.29 -34.15 -9.29
C LEU A 550 -5.63 -33.22 -8.13
N ASN A 551 -4.74 -32.29 -7.79
CA ASN A 551 -4.93 -31.33 -6.70
C ASN A 551 -4.77 -29.87 -7.13
N SER A 552 -4.44 -29.60 -8.39
CA SER A 552 -4.19 -28.25 -8.89
C SER A 552 -4.81 -28.02 -10.27
N LEU A 553 -5.28 -26.80 -10.52
CA LEU A 553 -5.53 -26.30 -11.86
C LEU A 553 -4.18 -26.05 -12.54
N VAL A 554 -3.99 -26.56 -13.76
CA VAL A 554 -2.70 -26.48 -14.46
C VAL A 554 -2.86 -25.96 -15.89
N GLY A 555 -1.79 -25.35 -16.42
CA GLY A 555 -1.71 -25.04 -17.84
C GLY A 555 -1.81 -26.30 -18.71
N SER A 556 -2.31 -26.16 -19.94
CA SER A 556 -2.39 -27.24 -20.92
C SER A 556 -1.17 -27.32 -21.85
N ALA A 557 -0.34 -26.27 -21.86
CA ALA A 557 0.89 -26.14 -22.62
C ALA A 557 1.98 -25.40 -21.81
N SER A 558 3.19 -25.31 -22.39
CA SER A 558 4.31 -24.60 -21.77
C SER A 558 4.04 -23.10 -21.61
N ASN A 559 4.45 -22.54 -20.47
CA ASN A 559 4.33 -21.12 -20.10
C ASN A 559 2.90 -20.57 -19.99
N ASP A 560 1.88 -21.43 -19.97
CA ASP A 560 0.47 -21.01 -19.94
C ASP A 560 0.10 -20.14 -18.72
N LEU A 561 0.74 -20.38 -17.58
CA LEU A 561 0.45 -19.71 -16.30
C LEU A 561 1.59 -18.79 -15.81
N GLU A 562 2.45 -18.29 -16.70
CA GLU A 562 3.59 -17.42 -16.34
C GLU A 562 3.15 -16.03 -15.79
N THR A 563 1.91 -15.61 -16.02
CA THR A 563 1.39 -14.30 -15.58
C THR A 563 -0.06 -14.39 -15.12
N VAL A 564 -0.32 -15.15 -14.06
CA VAL A 564 -1.67 -15.34 -13.52
C VAL A 564 -2.02 -14.29 -12.48
N GLU A 565 -3.25 -13.79 -12.57
CA GLU A 565 -3.88 -13.00 -11.51
C GLU A 565 -4.96 -13.84 -10.83
N VAL A 566 -4.95 -13.84 -9.51
CA VAL A 566 -5.99 -14.48 -8.70
C VAL A 566 -6.64 -13.43 -7.82
N PHE A 567 -7.96 -13.37 -7.86
CA PHE A 567 -8.78 -12.38 -7.15
C PHE A 567 -9.66 -13.10 -6.12
N PRO A 568 -9.36 -12.99 -4.82
CA PRO A 568 -10.25 -13.46 -3.77
C PRO A 568 -11.60 -12.74 -3.84
N THR A 569 -12.68 -13.47 -3.58
CA THR A 569 -14.04 -12.93 -3.53
C THR A 569 -14.54 -12.90 -2.09
N ILE A 570 -15.53 -12.05 -1.82
CA ILE A 570 -16.03 -11.84 -0.44
C ILE A 570 -16.66 -13.09 0.18
N ASP A 571 -17.19 -13.99 -0.64
CA ASP A 571 -17.80 -15.26 -0.23
C ASP A 571 -16.77 -16.39 -0.01
N GLY A 572 -15.47 -16.08 -0.06
CA GLY A 572 -14.39 -17.03 0.19
C GLY A 572 -13.92 -17.81 -1.04
N SER A 573 -14.52 -17.59 -2.21
CA SER A 573 -14.06 -18.15 -3.48
C SER A 573 -12.95 -17.28 -4.11
N TYR A 574 -12.54 -17.63 -5.33
CA TYR A 574 -11.54 -16.85 -6.08
C TYR A 574 -11.75 -16.93 -7.58
N LEU A 575 -11.37 -15.86 -8.28
CA LEU A 575 -11.27 -15.83 -9.74
C LEU A 575 -9.82 -16.00 -10.15
N VAL A 576 -9.58 -16.64 -11.28
CA VAL A 576 -8.27 -16.72 -11.92
C VAL A 576 -8.37 -16.10 -13.31
N HIS A 577 -7.47 -15.17 -13.61
CA HIS A 577 -7.20 -14.68 -14.95
C HIS A 577 -5.84 -15.19 -15.40
N ALA A 578 -5.84 -16.00 -16.46
CA ALA A 578 -4.65 -16.52 -17.12
C ALA A 578 -4.51 -15.89 -18.51
N PRO A 579 -4.02 -14.64 -18.64
CA PRO A 579 -3.98 -13.90 -19.90
C PRO A 579 -3.05 -14.53 -20.96
N ARG A 580 -2.08 -15.35 -20.56
CA ARG A 580 -1.11 -16.00 -21.47
C ARG A 580 -1.43 -17.46 -21.78
N TRP A 581 -2.58 -17.95 -21.36
CA TRP A 581 -2.98 -19.32 -21.65
C TRP A 581 -3.16 -19.55 -23.16
N ASN A 582 -2.64 -20.67 -23.66
CA ASN A 582 -2.70 -21.07 -25.08
C ASN A 582 -3.68 -22.24 -25.26
N ASP A 583 -4.51 -22.20 -26.31
CA ASP A 583 -5.47 -23.28 -26.63
C ASP A 583 -4.92 -24.41 -27.50
N GLY A 584 -3.61 -24.39 -27.75
CA GLY A 584 -2.91 -25.31 -28.64
C GLY A 584 -2.93 -24.92 -30.12
N ALA A 585 -3.79 -23.98 -30.53
CA ALA A 585 -3.87 -23.47 -31.91
C ALA A 585 -3.41 -22.01 -32.04
N SER A 586 -3.70 -21.21 -31.02
CA SER A 586 -3.45 -19.77 -30.95
C SER A 586 -2.73 -19.40 -29.66
N LEU A 587 -1.81 -18.44 -29.76
CA LEU A 587 -1.05 -17.95 -28.62
C LEU A 587 -1.84 -16.91 -27.82
N HIS A 588 -1.70 -16.97 -26.50
CA HIS A 588 -2.21 -16.00 -25.54
C HIS A 588 -3.69 -15.63 -25.75
N VAL A 589 -4.51 -16.64 -26.07
CA VAL A 589 -5.97 -16.43 -26.16
C VAL A 589 -6.55 -16.11 -24.79
N GLY A 590 -5.92 -16.63 -23.73
CA GLY A 590 -6.27 -16.39 -22.34
C GLY A 590 -7.39 -17.30 -21.81
N ALA A 591 -7.50 -17.36 -20.49
CA ALA A 591 -8.58 -18.08 -19.81
C ALA A 591 -9.03 -17.34 -18.55
N ALA A 592 -10.32 -17.49 -18.21
CA ALA A 592 -10.93 -17.02 -16.99
C ALA A 592 -11.58 -18.19 -16.25
N ILE A 593 -11.26 -18.35 -14.96
CA ILE A 593 -11.67 -19.50 -14.14
C ILE A 593 -12.29 -19.00 -12.84
N PHE A 594 -13.30 -19.71 -12.35
CA PHE A 594 -13.85 -19.53 -11.02
C PHE A 594 -13.52 -20.74 -10.15
N GLY A 595 -12.80 -20.51 -9.05
CA GLY A 595 -12.46 -21.53 -8.07
C GLY A 595 -13.31 -21.39 -6.81
N VAL A 596 -14.00 -22.46 -6.43
CA VAL A 596 -14.81 -22.51 -5.21
C VAL A 596 -13.89 -22.58 -4.00
N GLY A 597 -14.12 -21.73 -2.99
CA GLY A 597 -13.24 -21.59 -1.82
C GLY A 597 -13.01 -22.83 -0.94
N HIS A 598 -13.81 -23.90 -1.12
CA HIS A 598 -13.74 -25.14 -0.32
C HIS A 598 -13.36 -26.40 -1.12
N GLY A 599 -13.34 -26.32 -2.45
CA GLY A 599 -13.04 -27.47 -3.33
C GLY A 599 -12.06 -27.15 -4.47
N GLY A 600 -11.91 -25.87 -4.80
CA GLY A 600 -11.00 -25.39 -5.83
C GLY A 600 -11.43 -25.77 -7.23
N THR A 601 -10.47 -25.71 -8.14
CA THR A 601 -10.60 -26.24 -9.51
C THR A 601 -9.32 -27.01 -9.78
N ILE A 602 -9.43 -28.21 -10.37
CA ILE A 602 -8.30 -29.09 -10.64
C ILE A 602 -8.26 -29.52 -12.11
N GLY A 603 -7.12 -30.06 -12.53
CA GLY A 603 -6.87 -30.55 -13.87
C GLY A 603 -6.44 -29.46 -14.85
N PRO A 604 -6.20 -29.82 -16.12
CA PRO A 604 -5.88 -28.85 -17.17
C PRO A 604 -7.03 -27.86 -17.41
N ILE A 605 -6.68 -26.66 -17.86
CA ILE A 605 -7.68 -25.70 -18.36
C ILE A 605 -8.41 -26.29 -19.58
N THR A 606 -9.74 -26.37 -19.49
CA THR A 606 -10.65 -26.89 -20.51
C THR A 606 -11.89 -25.99 -20.61
N ASP A 607 -12.78 -26.26 -21.57
CA ASP A 607 -14.09 -25.61 -21.67
C ASP A 607 -15.08 -26.03 -20.56
N VAL A 608 -14.81 -27.12 -19.86
CA VAL A 608 -15.63 -27.57 -18.73
C VAL A 608 -15.40 -26.70 -17.50
N ASN A 609 -14.15 -26.33 -17.24
CA ASN A 609 -13.76 -25.63 -16.03
C ASN A 609 -13.41 -24.14 -16.25
N SER A 610 -13.32 -23.68 -17.49
CA SER A 610 -12.81 -22.34 -17.81
C SER A 610 -13.53 -21.68 -18.98
N VAL A 611 -13.63 -20.36 -18.92
CA VAL A 611 -13.99 -19.53 -20.07
C VAL A 611 -12.73 -19.23 -20.85
N ARG A 612 -12.59 -19.88 -22.00
CA ARG A 612 -11.43 -19.74 -22.87
C ARG A 612 -11.59 -18.56 -23.81
N GLY A 613 -10.50 -17.82 -24.02
CA GLY A 613 -10.41 -16.86 -25.08
C GLY A 613 -10.46 -17.53 -26.45
N THR A 614 -10.92 -16.77 -27.45
CA THR A 614 -11.17 -17.29 -28.80
C THR A 614 -10.33 -16.59 -29.88
N VAL A 615 -9.54 -15.60 -29.49
CA VAL A 615 -8.74 -14.76 -30.40
C VAL A 615 -7.31 -14.66 -29.88
N ALA A 616 -6.33 -14.87 -30.76
CA ALA A 616 -4.91 -14.74 -30.44
C ALA A 616 -4.58 -13.37 -29.83
N GLU A 617 -3.71 -13.35 -28.83
CA GLU A 617 -3.32 -12.16 -28.06
C GLU A 617 -4.51 -11.43 -27.38
N GLY A 618 -5.69 -12.05 -27.31
CA GLY A 618 -6.89 -11.48 -26.70
C GLY A 618 -6.94 -11.64 -25.18
N GLY A 619 -6.15 -12.55 -24.61
CA GLY A 619 -6.16 -12.88 -23.19
C GLY A 619 -5.89 -11.70 -22.25
N PRO A 620 -4.88 -10.83 -22.52
CA PRO A 620 -4.63 -9.63 -21.71
C PRO A 620 -5.79 -8.62 -21.71
N ASP A 621 -6.63 -8.64 -22.74
CA ASP A 621 -7.78 -7.74 -22.87
C ASP A 621 -9.05 -8.32 -22.21
N MET A 622 -9.03 -9.59 -21.78
CA MET A 622 -10.15 -10.19 -21.06
C MET A 622 -10.44 -9.42 -19.76
N ARG A 623 -11.72 -9.32 -19.43
CA ARG A 623 -12.20 -8.69 -18.19
C ARG A 623 -13.12 -9.66 -17.48
N ILE A 624 -12.88 -9.87 -16.19
CA ILE A 624 -13.64 -10.80 -15.36
C ILE A 624 -14.35 -10.00 -14.27
N ALA A 625 -15.63 -10.28 -14.07
CA ALA A 625 -16.41 -9.79 -12.94
C ALA A 625 -17.17 -10.95 -12.30
N TYR A 626 -17.34 -10.90 -10.98
CA TYR A 626 -18.11 -11.87 -10.23
C TYR A 626 -19.11 -11.17 -9.32
N ASP A 627 -20.37 -11.59 -9.40
CA ASP A 627 -21.42 -11.21 -8.49
C ASP A 627 -21.66 -12.35 -7.49
N PRO A 628 -21.19 -12.22 -6.25
CA PRO A 628 -21.35 -13.25 -5.21
C PRO A 628 -22.82 -13.43 -4.81
N THR A 629 -23.67 -12.40 -4.94
CA THR A 629 -25.09 -12.50 -4.53
C THR A 629 -25.90 -13.37 -5.46
N ARG A 630 -25.51 -13.43 -6.73
CA ARG A 630 -26.15 -14.22 -7.79
C ARG A 630 -25.32 -15.41 -8.21
N SER A 631 -24.17 -15.65 -7.55
CA SER A 631 -23.17 -16.65 -7.93
C SER A 631 -22.94 -16.66 -9.44
N SER A 632 -22.69 -15.47 -9.99
CA SER A 632 -22.64 -15.25 -11.44
C SER A 632 -21.30 -14.64 -11.85
N MET A 633 -20.63 -15.28 -12.81
CA MET A 633 -19.38 -14.79 -13.39
C MET A 633 -19.65 -14.24 -14.79
N ILE A 634 -19.10 -13.07 -15.08
CA ILE A 634 -19.15 -12.42 -16.39
C ILE A 634 -17.74 -12.28 -16.92
N VAL A 635 -17.53 -12.72 -18.16
CA VAL A 635 -16.23 -12.63 -18.83
C VAL A 635 -16.40 -11.88 -20.15
N GLY A 636 -15.84 -10.69 -20.22
CA GLY A 636 -15.74 -9.91 -21.45
C GLY A 636 -14.48 -10.28 -22.23
N GLN A 637 -14.64 -10.51 -23.53
CA GLN A 637 -13.56 -10.72 -24.49
C GLN A 637 -13.64 -9.63 -25.59
N PRO A 638 -13.06 -8.44 -25.35
CA PRO A 638 -13.22 -7.29 -26.25
C PRO A 638 -12.75 -7.56 -27.68
N ARG A 639 -11.62 -8.26 -27.86
CA ARG A 639 -11.11 -8.59 -29.20
C ARG A 639 -12.02 -9.54 -30.00
N ALA A 640 -12.76 -10.40 -29.30
CA ALA A 640 -13.70 -11.31 -29.91
C ALA A 640 -15.09 -10.68 -30.10
N ASN A 641 -15.35 -9.50 -29.51
CA ASN A 641 -16.68 -8.92 -29.34
C ASN A 641 -17.67 -9.89 -28.65
N ILE A 642 -17.20 -10.64 -27.65
CA ILE A 642 -17.99 -11.62 -26.90
C ILE A 642 -18.09 -11.23 -25.43
N VAL A 643 -19.28 -11.44 -24.84
CA VAL A 643 -19.49 -11.47 -23.39
C VAL A 643 -20.09 -12.82 -23.03
N SER A 644 -19.44 -13.55 -22.13
CA SER A 644 -19.93 -14.81 -21.59
C SER A 644 -20.48 -14.59 -20.18
N ILE A 645 -21.66 -15.15 -19.88
CA ILE A 645 -22.32 -15.03 -18.58
C ILE A 645 -22.60 -16.44 -18.07
N PHE A 646 -22.14 -16.74 -16.85
CA PHE A 646 -22.33 -18.02 -16.18
C PHE A 646 -23.14 -17.80 -14.91
N THR A 647 -24.26 -18.49 -14.75
CA THR A 647 -25.17 -18.33 -13.60
C THR A 647 -25.49 -19.67 -12.94
N GLY A 648 -25.57 -19.69 -11.60
CA GLY A 648 -26.45 -20.53 -10.78
C GLY A 648 -26.40 -22.07 -10.83
N ARG A 649 -25.67 -22.75 -11.72
CA ARG A 649 -25.68 -24.23 -11.80
C ARG A 649 -24.35 -24.95 -12.06
N ILE A 650 -23.28 -24.26 -12.42
CA ILE A 650 -21.94 -24.89 -12.59
C ILE A 650 -21.13 -24.88 -11.26
N PHE A 651 -21.64 -24.24 -10.21
CA PHE A 651 -20.85 -23.92 -9.01
C PHE A 651 -21.40 -24.51 -7.70
N ALA A 652 -22.50 -25.27 -7.75
CA ALA A 652 -23.27 -25.64 -6.55
C ALA A 652 -23.01 -27.06 -6.03
N ASP A 653 -22.42 -27.96 -6.83
CA ASP A 653 -22.43 -29.39 -6.56
C ASP A 653 -21.08 -30.10 -6.70
N GLY A 654 -19.97 -29.37 -6.88
CA GLY A 654 -18.63 -29.98 -6.85
C GLY A 654 -18.53 -31.20 -7.76
N PHE A 655 -18.65 -30.98 -9.07
CA PHE A 655 -18.74 -32.02 -10.10
C PHE A 655 -17.86 -33.25 -9.80
N GLU A 656 -18.57 -34.34 -9.47
CA GLU A 656 -18.07 -35.69 -9.16
C GLU A 656 -17.14 -36.28 -10.24
#